data_AF-A0A537HWV3-F1
#
_entry.id   AF-A0A537HWV3-F1
#
_cell.length_a   1.000
_cell.length_b   1.000
_cell.length_c   1.000
_cell.angle_alpha   90.00
_cell.angle_beta   90.00
_cell.angle_gamma   90.00
#
_symmetry.space_group_name_H-M   'P 1'
#
loop_
_entity.id
_entity.type
_entity.pdbx_description
1 polymer ?
#
loop_
_entity_poly.entity_id
_entity_poly.type
_entity_poly.pdbx_seq_one_letter_code
_entity_poly.pdbx_strand_id
1 'polypeptide(L)'
;MKLRENAFLVMPAGYGVVLILWYAYYGVLFSFSLGLVFLALLPLTLLLGSSAQFVKELTPFIVLLMSYEALQGVAGSLTLAPVIHQAGSGTSYGIIEAVQSAFLSPDLTDVMSLFYGLHFPLVIGSAILLWYSNRVLYQRYLYSLVACSYVSLVFYTLAPSAPPWYNGVASNLLATTSGKIGSSSLFSELARIGSLIESDKLVAFPSLHAAYVVLFSYFTIKLKRTYALVSIPIMVGVLFSTIYLGQHYITDLVAGVVGVSDLRAHRYAVGPRERLRQVKLLESSKTYRARIGAVNSTKSLGEELSRVCLETAAQENATYADFRLVNTVSEVVSVINENPASEELNDLGAGIRVLYKESGWGFADTDEVNLENIRETTRKALALARGSAKIGSKASFVKEPVHVDDWVSPKKKDPLAVSTGTKYSLLHDATGRMKEEGIVARRGQIFSTRIEKYFANSEGSKIFQDLTQTGASLIVAAKGPSGIQRRSIQQYVLGGYELLDELDLPGQAPTLTKEALALTQAEGCPTGKSDVILSADQVGLQVHESCGHPIELDRVLGYEANFAGRSFLTPDQLGKLQYGSEHVSIVMDATLAHGHGLGTFAYDDEGVQAQRKYAVKNGKFVGYLMSRGTASQVGETRSNGCMRADTYKLPIIRMTNVSLEPGDWDYDELIEDTPDGILMDTNYGWSIDQKRYNFQFNCEKGYRIKNGSLGEMIRGPGYSGITPEFWNACDAVSNQKSWVLWGTPNCGKGQPQQVMGTGHGAAPSRFRNIRIFGAS
;
A
#
# COMPACT_ATOMS: atom_id res chain seq x y z
N MET A 1 10.90 -29.40 -36.15
CA MET A 1 12.35 -29.69 -36.14
C MET A 1 12.96 -29.08 -37.39
N LYS A 2 13.71 -27.96 -37.27
CA LYS A 2 14.60 -27.29 -38.25
C LYS A 2 14.68 -25.76 -37.95
N LEU A 3 15.90 -25.22 -38.03
CA LEU A 3 16.34 -23.81 -37.90
C LEU A 3 16.31 -23.07 -36.54
N ARG A 4 15.45 -23.40 -35.57
CA ARG A 4 15.45 -22.72 -34.25
C ARG A 4 16.61 -23.11 -33.31
N GLU A 5 17.21 -24.27 -33.48
CA GLU A 5 18.20 -24.81 -32.53
C GLU A 5 19.64 -24.38 -32.81
N ASN A 6 19.96 -23.88 -34.01
CA ASN A 6 21.33 -23.46 -34.39
C ASN A 6 21.55 -21.94 -34.48
N ALA A 7 20.50 -21.13 -34.30
CA ALA A 7 20.64 -19.66 -34.26
C ALA A 7 21.50 -19.18 -33.07
N PHE A 8 21.57 -19.97 -32.00
CA PHE A 8 22.37 -19.70 -30.80
C PHE A 8 23.90 -19.82 -31.02
N LEU A 9 24.36 -20.48 -32.10
CA LEU A 9 25.79 -20.70 -32.39
C LEU A 9 26.28 -19.91 -33.62
N VAL A 10 25.44 -19.77 -34.65
CA VAL A 10 25.84 -19.13 -35.93
C VAL A 10 25.86 -17.60 -35.84
N MET A 11 25.00 -17.00 -35.01
CA MET A 11 24.84 -15.54 -34.93
C MET A 11 25.93 -14.82 -34.10
N PRO A 12 26.40 -15.36 -32.95
CA PRO A 12 27.54 -14.78 -32.23
C PRO A 12 28.83 -14.82 -33.05
N ALA A 13 29.04 -15.91 -33.81
CA ALA A 13 30.18 -16.06 -34.71
C ALA A 13 30.14 -15.04 -35.86
N GLY A 14 28.97 -14.82 -36.46
CA GLY A 14 28.78 -13.79 -37.49
C GLY A 14 29.00 -12.37 -36.98
N TYR A 15 28.56 -12.07 -35.75
CA TYR A 15 28.77 -10.77 -35.11
C TYR A 15 30.25 -10.52 -34.75
N GLY A 16 30.96 -11.55 -34.29
CA GLY A 16 32.41 -11.49 -34.07
C GLY A 16 33.20 -11.19 -35.35
N VAL A 17 32.82 -11.81 -36.48
CA VAL A 17 33.46 -11.56 -37.79
C VAL A 17 33.25 -10.12 -38.27
N VAL A 18 32.05 -9.56 -38.09
CA VAL A 18 31.76 -8.16 -38.47
C VAL A 18 32.55 -7.17 -37.60
N LEU A 19 32.67 -7.42 -36.30
CA LEU A 19 33.48 -6.59 -35.39
C LEU A 19 34.97 -6.64 -35.72
N ILE A 20 35.49 -7.81 -36.11
CA ILE A 20 36.89 -7.98 -36.55
C ILE A 20 37.14 -7.24 -37.86
N LEU A 21 36.22 -7.34 -38.84
CA LEU A 21 36.32 -6.63 -40.12
C LEU A 21 36.21 -5.10 -39.95
N TRP A 22 35.37 -4.63 -39.03
CA TRP A 22 35.23 -3.21 -38.70
C TRP A 22 36.48 -2.66 -38.01
N TYR A 23 37.06 -3.41 -37.07
CA TYR A 23 38.33 -3.07 -36.41
C TYR A 23 39.48 -3.02 -37.42
N ALA A 24 39.57 -3.99 -38.32
CA ALA A 24 40.58 -4.02 -39.38
C ALA A 24 40.48 -2.81 -40.34
N TYR A 25 39.27 -2.25 -40.52
CA TYR A 25 39.05 -1.12 -41.43
C TYR A 25 39.21 0.26 -40.76
N TYR A 26 38.81 0.42 -39.49
CA TYR A 26 38.79 1.73 -38.83
C TYR A 26 39.83 1.93 -37.73
N GLY A 27 40.55 0.89 -37.29
CA GLY A 27 41.70 1.00 -36.37
C GLY A 27 41.38 1.52 -34.96
N VAL A 28 40.10 1.63 -34.56
CA VAL A 28 39.67 2.17 -33.27
C VAL A 28 38.75 1.17 -32.56
N LEU A 29 39.10 0.82 -31.31
CA LEU A 29 38.23 0.08 -30.39
C LEU A 29 37.41 1.10 -29.57
N PHE A 30 36.08 1.01 -29.60
CA PHE A 30 35.18 1.83 -28.79
C PHE A 30 35.60 1.82 -27.31
N SER A 31 35.59 2.99 -26.64
CA SER A 31 35.61 3.06 -25.18
C SER A 31 34.29 2.48 -24.66
N PHE A 32 34.34 1.33 -23.99
CA PHE A 32 33.15 0.69 -23.43
C PHE A 32 32.60 1.54 -22.27
N SER A 33 31.44 2.17 -22.47
CA SER A 33 30.60 2.63 -21.35
C SER A 33 29.63 1.52 -20.97
N LEU A 34 29.14 1.50 -19.72
CA LEU A 34 28.15 0.48 -19.28
C LEU A 34 26.87 0.52 -20.13
N GLY A 35 26.56 1.67 -20.75
CA GLY A 35 25.48 1.82 -21.72
C GLY A 35 25.63 0.96 -22.99
N LEU A 36 26.86 0.68 -23.44
CA LEU A 36 27.11 -0.14 -24.65
C LEU A 36 26.96 -1.64 -24.39
N VAL A 37 27.32 -2.11 -23.18
CA VAL A 37 27.06 -3.50 -22.75
C VAL A 37 25.56 -3.77 -22.66
N PHE A 38 24.78 -2.76 -22.26
CA PHE A 38 23.32 -2.83 -22.23
C PHE A 38 22.70 -2.86 -23.63
N LEU A 39 23.19 -2.03 -24.56
CA LEU A 39 22.79 -2.07 -25.98
C LEU A 39 23.10 -3.43 -26.63
N ALA A 40 24.17 -4.12 -26.20
CA ALA A 40 24.51 -5.46 -26.66
C ALA A 40 23.58 -6.57 -26.12
N LEU A 41 22.91 -6.35 -24.99
CA LEU A 41 21.97 -7.30 -24.36
C LEU A 41 20.51 -7.10 -24.80
N LEU A 42 20.19 -5.92 -25.35
CA LEU A 42 18.86 -5.58 -25.87
C LEU A 42 18.35 -6.58 -26.93
N PRO A 43 19.15 -7.00 -27.93
CA PRO A 43 18.71 -7.97 -28.95
C PRO A 43 18.41 -9.36 -28.36
N LEU A 44 19.16 -9.77 -27.34
CA LEU A 44 19.00 -11.06 -26.65
C LEU A 44 17.67 -11.14 -25.90
N THR A 45 17.21 -10.01 -25.33
CA THR A 45 15.93 -9.91 -24.61
C THR A 45 14.73 -9.75 -25.55
N LEU A 46 14.91 -9.08 -26.70
CA LEU A 46 13.89 -8.92 -27.74
C LEU A 46 13.54 -10.24 -28.44
N LEU A 47 14.50 -11.15 -28.58
CA LEU A 47 14.29 -12.47 -29.21
C LEU A 47 13.52 -13.49 -28.34
N LEU A 48 13.42 -13.26 -27.01
CA LEU A 48 12.78 -14.19 -26.06
C LEU A 48 11.31 -13.87 -25.72
N GLY A 49 10.67 -12.94 -26.44
CA GLY A 49 9.20 -12.81 -26.48
C GLY A 49 8.51 -12.26 -25.23
N SER A 50 9.21 -11.62 -24.30
CA SER A 50 8.62 -10.93 -23.13
C SER A 50 9.40 -9.67 -22.73
N SER A 51 9.91 -8.95 -23.73
CA SER A 51 10.95 -7.92 -23.61
C SER A 51 10.52 -6.63 -22.93
N ALA A 52 9.29 -6.15 -23.10
CA ALA A 52 8.90 -4.84 -22.55
C ALA A 52 8.87 -4.81 -21.02
N GLN A 53 8.34 -5.86 -20.39
CA GLN A 53 8.20 -5.91 -18.93
C GLN A 53 9.54 -6.18 -18.24
N PHE A 54 10.41 -7.02 -18.81
CA PHE A 54 11.75 -7.25 -18.26
C PHE A 54 12.61 -5.99 -18.35
N VAL A 55 12.61 -5.33 -19.50
CA VAL A 55 13.35 -4.07 -19.68
C VAL A 55 12.81 -3.02 -18.72
N LYS A 56 11.49 -2.90 -18.56
CA LYS A 56 10.86 -1.98 -17.60
C LYS A 56 11.24 -2.28 -16.15
N GLU A 57 11.28 -3.55 -15.73
CA GLU A 57 11.65 -3.93 -14.35
C GLU A 57 13.16 -3.82 -14.10
N LEU A 58 13.99 -3.93 -15.14
CA LEU A 58 15.44 -3.73 -15.07
C LEU A 58 15.83 -2.23 -15.17
N THR A 59 14.95 -1.38 -15.70
CA THR A 59 15.19 0.07 -15.91
C THR A 59 15.68 0.80 -14.65
N PRO A 60 15.10 0.61 -13.45
CA PRO A 60 15.60 1.28 -12.25
C PRO A 60 17.03 0.90 -11.89
N PHE A 61 17.44 -0.35 -12.13
CA PHE A 61 18.81 -0.81 -11.93
C PHE A 61 19.76 -0.20 -12.97
N ILE A 62 19.32 -0.07 -14.22
CA ILE A 62 20.11 0.57 -15.29
C ILE A 62 20.29 2.06 -14.99
N VAL A 63 19.22 2.76 -14.60
CA VAL A 63 19.28 4.18 -14.21
C VAL A 63 20.21 4.37 -13.02
N LEU A 64 20.15 3.48 -12.02
CA LEU A 64 21.06 3.48 -10.88
C LEU A 64 22.52 3.32 -11.30
N LEU A 65 22.79 2.37 -12.19
CA LEU A 65 24.14 2.06 -12.64
C LEU A 65 24.71 3.19 -13.51
N MET A 66 23.88 3.79 -14.37
CA MET A 66 24.22 5.02 -15.10
C MET A 66 24.41 6.22 -14.14
N SER A 67 23.65 6.29 -13.05
CA SER A 67 23.81 7.33 -12.03
C SER A 67 25.12 7.16 -11.25
N TYR A 68 25.51 5.93 -10.95
CA TYR A 68 26.79 5.61 -10.33
C TYR A 68 27.96 5.98 -11.24
N GLU A 69 27.92 5.60 -12.52
CA GLU A 69 28.92 5.97 -13.54
C GLU A 69 29.00 7.50 -13.73
N ALA A 70 27.85 8.19 -13.76
CA ALA A 70 27.78 9.65 -13.83
C ALA A 70 28.37 10.33 -12.58
N LEU A 71 28.10 9.78 -11.38
CA LEU A 71 28.60 10.33 -10.12
C LEU A 71 30.09 10.05 -9.88
N GLN A 72 30.65 8.95 -10.41
CA GLN A 72 32.11 8.75 -10.45
C GLN A 72 32.80 9.89 -11.21
N GLY A 73 32.25 10.28 -12.37
CA GLY A 73 32.76 11.43 -13.13
C GLY A 73 32.68 12.77 -12.36
N VAL A 74 31.69 12.93 -11.48
CA VAL A 74 31.48 14.15 -10.67
C VAL A 74 32.33 14.14 -9.39
N ALA A 75 32.58 12.99 -8.78
CA ALA A 75 33.37 12.86 -7.55
C ALA A 75 34.81 13.40 -7.72
N GLY A 76 35.41 13.23 -8.90
CA GLY A 76 36.71 13.85 -9.23
C GLY A 76 36.69 15.37 -9.38
N SER A 77 35.52 15.99 -9.52
CA SER A 77 35.34 17.43 -9.76
C SER A 77 34.89 18.24 -8.53
N LEU A 78 34.39 17.57 -7.49
CA LEU A 78 34.02 18.18 -6.22
C LEU A 78 35.28 18.34 -5.34
N THR A 79 35.90 19.51 -5.39
CA THR A 79 37.06 19.91 -4.58
C THR A 79 36.71 20.13 -3.10
N LEU A 80 36.25 19.09 -2.41
CA LEU A 80 36.40 18.96 -0.96
C LEU A 80 37.66 18.10 -0.72
N ALA A 81 38.66 18.68 -0.04
CA ALA A 81 40.03 18.19 0.14
C ALA A 81 40.19 16.69 0.53
N PRO A 82 41.38 16.07 0.34
CA PRO A 82 41.55 14.63 0.25
C PRO A 82 41.39 13.98 1.62
N VAL A 83 40.23 13.41 1.91
CA VAL A 83 40.10 12.50 3.05
C VAL A 83 40.32 11.09 2.52
N ILE A 84 41.59 10.74 2.34
CA ILE A 84 42.03 9.34 2.25
C ILE A 84 41.82 8.74 3.64
N HIS A 85 40.61 8.27 3.93
CA HIS A 85 40.42 7.41 5.09
C HIS A 85 41.22 6.14 4.83
N GLN A 86 42.28 5.93 5.62
CA GLN A 86 42.86 4.60 5.78
C GLN A 86 41.76 3.73 6.39
N ALA A 87 41.02 3.00 5.56
CA ALA A 87 39.98 2.09 6.03
C ALA A 87 40.58 0.87 6.76
N GLY A 88 41.77 0.96 7.35
CA GLY A 88 42.49 -0.15 7.94
C GLY A 88 43.46 0.28 9.05
N SER A 89 43.33 -0.33 10.23
CA SER A 89 44.37 -0.32 11.27
C SER A 89 45.48 -1.33 10.90
N GLY A 90 46.68 -1.20 11.48
CA GLY A 90 47.90 -1.98 11.13
C GLY A 90 47.76 -3.48 10.86
N THR A 91 46.73 -4.15 11.38
CA THR A 91 46.36 -5.54 11.08
C THR A 91 45.89 -5.79 9.63
N SER A 92 45.21 -4.85 8.96
CA SER A 92 44.74 -5.05 7.58
C SER A 92 45.84 -4.89 6.54
N TYR A 93 46.85 -4.05 6.83
CA TYR A 93 48.02 -3.86 5.97
C TYR A 93 48.87 -5.13 5.88
N GLY A 94 49.17 -5.74 7.03
CA GLY A 94 49.97 -6.97 7.07
C GLY A 94 49.33 -8.17 6.37
N ILE A 95 47.99 -8.21 6.22
CA ILE A 95 47.33 -9.33 5.52
C ILE A 95 47.49 -9.22 4.00
N ILE A 96 47.39 -8.02 3.42
CA ILE A 96 47.55 -7.85 1.97
C ILE A 96 48.99 -8.16 1.56
N GLU A 97 49.97 -7.63 2.30
CA GLU A 97 51.39 -7.91 2.08
C GLU A 97 51.70 -9.41 2.26
N ALA A 98 51.13 -10.06 3.26
CA ALA A 98 51.28 -11.51 3.45
C ALA A 98 50.66 -12.31 2.30
N VAL A 99 49.48 -11.92 1.80
CA VAL A 99 48.81 -12.58 0.67
C VAL A 99 49.62 -12.41 -0.61
N GLN A 100 50.09 -11.21 -0.95
CA GLN A 100 50.95 -11.02 -2.12
C GLN A 100 52.26 -11.79 -1.95
N SER A 101 52.93 -11.68 -0.80
CA SER A 101 54.21 -12.36 -0.57
C SER A 101 54.10 -13.89 -0.63
N ALA A 102 52.99 -14.47 -0.18
CA ALA A 102 52.78 -15.92 -0.15
C ALA A 102 52.32 -16.50 -1.50
N PHE A 103 51.58 -15.73 -2.30
CA PHE A 103 50.87 -16.26 -3.47
C PHE A 103 51.28 -15.61 -4.80
N LEU A 104 52.12 -14.57 -4.82
CA LEU A 104 52.47 -13.84 -6.04
C LEU A 104 53.06 -14.78 -7.11
N SER A 105 52.32 -14.94 -8.20
CA SER A 105 52.82 -15.57 -9.43
C SER A 105 52.12 -14.98 -10.65
N PRO A 106 52.77 -14.96 -11.83
CA PRO A 106 52.15 -14.47 -13.06
C PRO A 106 50.84 -15.20 -13.39
N ASP A 107 50.83 -16.54 -13.32
CA ASP A 107 49.66 -17.35 -13.67
C ASP A 107 48.49 -17.15 -12.71
N LEU A 108 48.76 -17.05 -11.39
CA LEU A 108 47.71 -16.75 -10.43
C LEU A 108 47.18 -15.33 -10.61
N THR A 109 48.03 -14.38 -11.00
CA THR A 109 47.61 -13.01 -11.26
C THR A 109 46.63 -12.94 -12.42
N ASP A 110 46.85 -13.71 -13.48
CA ASP A 110 45.90 -13.82 -14.58
C ASP A 110 44.56 -14.38 -14.09
N VAL A 111 44.58 -15.54 -13.41
CA VAL A 111 43.37 -16.17 -12.84
C VAL A 111 42.62 -15.23 -11.90
N MET A 112 43.32 -14.51 -11.03
CA MET A 112 42.72 -13.56 -10.09
C MET A 112 42.14 -12.35 -10.80
N SER A 113 42.77 -11.84 -11.86
CA SER A 113 42.21 -10.76 -12.69
C SER A 113 40.90 -11.18 -13.35
N LEU A 114 40.74 -12.45 -13.75
CA LEU A 114 39.44 -12.95 -14.22
C LEU A 114 38.41 -12.94 -13.09
N PHE A 115 38.72 -13.53 -11.93
CA PHE A 115 37.79 -13.56 -10.80
C PHE A 115 37.37 -12.16 -10.38
N TYR A 116 38.29 -11.20 -10.38
CA TYR A 116 38.03 -9.81 -10.10
C TYR A 116 36.97 -9.24 -11.05
N GLY A 117 37.09 -9.48 -12.36
CA GLY A 117 36.14 -9.03 -13.38
C GLY A 117 34.75 -9.71 -13.35
N LEU A 118 34.56 -10.79 -12.59
CA LEU A 118 33.28 -11.54 -12.59
C LEU A 118 32.15 -10.85 -11.81
N HIS A 119 32.46 -9.94 -10.89
CA HIS A 119 31.44 -9.37 -10.00
C HIS A 119 30.27 -8.71 -10.75
N PHE A 120 30.51 -8.07 -11.91
CA PHE A 120 29.45 -7.49 -12.75
C PHE A 120 28.68 -8.51 -13.60
N PRO A 121 29.32 -9.39 -14.40
CA PRO A 121 28.62 -10.45 -15.13
C PRO A 121 27.74 -11.34 -14.24
N LEU A 122 28.19 -11.63 -13.01
CA LEU A 122 27.42 -12.41 -12.04
C LEU A 122 26.13 -11.71 -11.61
N VAL A 123 26.10 -10.38 -11.59
CA VAL A 123 24.90 -9.61 -11.27
C VAL A 123 23.83 -9.80 -12.34
N ILE A 124 24.22 -9.63 -13.59
CA ILE A 124 23.33 -9.77 -14.75
C ILE A 124 22.89 -11.22 -14.90
N GLY A 125 23.83 -12.17 -14.79
CA GLY A 125 23.54 -13.61 -14.86
C GLY A 125 22.54 -14.06 -13.79
N SER A 126 22.70 -13.58 -12.55
CA SER A 126 21.74 -13.83 -11.46
C SER A 126 20.37 -13.24 -11.76
N ALA A 127 20.32 -11.99 -12.22
CA ALA A 127 19.07 -11.31 -12.52
C ALA A 127 18.29 -12.07 -13.59
N ILE A 128 18.95 -12.50 -14.67
CA ILE A 128 18.33 -13.31 -15.73
C ILE A 128 17.87 -14.67 -15.19
N LEU A 129 18.75 -15.39 -14.48
CA LEU A 129 18.43 -16.71 -13.91
C LEU A 129 17.21 -16.63 -12.98
N LEU A 130 17.20 -15.67 -12.05
CA LEU A 130 16.11 -15.48 -11.10
C LEU A 130 14.85 -14.99 -11.78
N TRP A 131 14.93 -14.14 -12.81
CA TRP A 131 13.77 -13.69 -13.56
C TRP A 131 13.02 -14.85 -14.20
N TYR A 132 13.74 -15.76 -14.86
CA TYR A 132 13.11 -16.91 -15.51
C TYR A 132 12.73 -18.01 -14.53
N SER A 133 13.43 -18.14 -13.39
CA SER A 133 13.23 -19.26 -12.47
C SER A 133 12.30 -18.93 -11.29
N ASN A 134 12.37 -17.71 -10.74
CA ASN A 134 11.63 -17.31 -9.55
C ASN A 134 11.52 -15.78 -9.42
N ARG A 135 10.40 -15.22 -9.89
CA ARG A 135 10.14 -13.76 -9.90
C ARG A 135 10.21 -13.09 -8.53
N VAL A 136 9.87 -13.82 -7.48
CA VAL A 136 9.94 -13.35 -6.11
C VAL A 136 11.39 -13.17 -5.66
N LEU A 137 12.22 -14.17 -5.92
CA LEU A 137 13.65 -14.09 -5.59
C LEU A 137 14.34 -13.04 -6.46
N TYR A 138 13.93 -12.88 -7.72
CA TYR A 138 14.40 -11.80 -8.60
C TYR A 138 14.14 -10.41 -8.02
N GLN A 139 12.90 -10.12 -7.60
CA GLN A 139 12.58 -8.79 -7.06
C GLN A 139 13.37 -8.50 -5.78
N ARG A 140 13.46 -9.48 -4.88
CA ARG A 140 14.28 -9.37 -3.67
C ARG A 140 15.75 -9.15 -4.01
N TYR A 141 16.27 -9.86 -5.00
CA TYR A 141 17.62 -9.70 -5.48
C TYR A 141 17.87 -8.28 -6.01
N LEU A 142 16.98 -7.76 -6.86
CA LEU A 142 17.05 -6.40 -7.38
C LEU A 142 17.02 -5.33 -6.27
N TYR A 143 16.08 -5.42 -5.32
CA TYR A 143 16.01 -4.43 -4.24
C TYR A 143 17.28 -4.42 -3.38
N SER A 144 17.88 -5.59 -3.17
CA SER A 144 19.09 -5.73 -2.38
C SER A 144 20.31 -5.17 -3.10
N LEU A 145 20.39 -5.40 -4.41
CA LEU A 145 21.39 -4.76 -5.27
C LEU A 145 21.25 -3.24 -5.19
N VAL A 146 20.06 -2.70 -5.45
CA VAL A 146 19.81 -1.25 -5.43
C VAL A 146 20.18 -0.63 -4.08
N ALA A 147 19.76 -1.27 -2.98
CA ALA A 147 20.05 -0.77 -1.63
C ALA A 147 21.56 -0.78 -1.32
N CYS A 148 22.27 -1.87 -1.60
CA CYS A 148 23.73 -1.93 -1.41
C CYS A 148 24.45 -0.89 -2.27
N SER A 149 24.05 -0.72 -3.52
CA SER A 149 24.63 0.27 -4.43
C SER A 149 24.43 1.71 -3.93
N TYR A 150 23.25 2.06 -3.42
CA TYR A 150 23.02 3.40 -2.84
C TYR A 150 23.82 3.63 -1.56
N VAL A 151 23.92 2.62 -0.69
CA VAL A 151 24.76 2.71 0.52
C VAL A 151 26.21 2.95 0.12
N SER A 152 26.77 2.12 -0.76
CA SER A 152 28.15 2.31 -1.26
C SER A 152 28.35 3.64 -1.99
N LEU A 153 27.35 4.12 -2.74
CA LEU A 153 27.42 5.43 -3.41
C LEU A 153 27.46 6.60 -2.43
N VAL A 154 26.61 6.57 -1.38
CA VAL A 154 26.57 7.60 -0.34
C VAL A 154 27.90 7.63 0.41
N PHE A 155 28.43 6.48 0.82
CA PHE A 155 29.72 6.41 1.49
C PHE A 155 30.87 6.80 0.56
N TYR A 156 30.85 6.41 -0.72
CA TYR A 156 31.84 6.85 -1.70
C TYR A 156 31.88 8.37 -1.86
N THR A 157 30.71 9.02 -1.86
CA THR A 157 30.63 10.49 -1.98
C THR A 157 31.06 11.19 -0.69
N LEU A 158 30.76 10.62 0.48
CA LEU A 158 31.04 11.25 1.77
C LEU A 158 32.48 10.97 2.29
N ALA A 159 33.04 9.82 1.96
CA ALA A 159 34.34 9.34 2.45
C ALA A 159 34.97 8.37 1.44
N PRO A 160 35.54 8.87 0.32
CA PRO A 160 36.18 8.02 -0.68
C PRO A 160 37.40 7.29 -0.10
N SER A 161 37.53 5.99 -0.39
CA SER A 161 38.65 5.18 0.07
C SER A 161 39.70 5.03 -1.03
N ALA A 162 40.98 5.18 -0.68
CA ALA A 162 42.07 4.91 -1.61
C ALA A 162 42.44 3.42 -1.56
N PRO A 163 42.61 2.75 -2.72
CA PRO A 163 43.00 1.35 -2.75
C PRO A 163 44.37 1.12 -2.09
N PRO A 164 44.66 -0.09 -1.60
CA PRO A 164 45.95 -0.45 -1.00
C PRO A 164 47.17 -0.04 -1.84
N TRP A 165 47.12 -0.24 -3.15
CA TRP A 165 48.23 0.14 -4.03
C TRP A 165 48.46 1.66 -4.14
N TYR A 166 47.42 2.48 -3.95
CA TYR A 166 47.54 3.94 -4.02
C TYR A 166 48.32 4.50 -2.82
N ASN A 167 48.20 3.85 -1.66
CA ASN A 167 48.91 4.21 -0.43
C ASN A 167 50.27 3.50 -0.28
N GLY A 168 50.74 2.78 -1.30
CA GLY A 168 52.02 2.07 -1.26
C GLY A 168 52.05 0.82 -0.39
N VAL A 169 50.88 0.31 0.03
CA VAL A 169 50.73 -0.89 0.88
C VAL A 169 50.91 -2.18 0.07
N ALA A 170 50.58 -2.14 -1.22
CA ALA A 170 50.58 -3.32 -2.09
C ALA A 170 50.99 -2.94 -3.51
N SER A 171 51.46 -3.93 -4.27
CA SER A 171 51.66 -3.73 -5.71
C SER A 171 50.30 -3.73 -6.43
N ASN A 172 50.11 -2.81 -7.38
CA ASN A 172 48.94 -2.82 -8.27
C ASN A 172 49.11 -3.92 -9.32
N LEU A 173 48.76 -5.15 -8.96
CA LEU A 173 48.94 -6.31 -9.85
C LEU A 173 47.99 -6.26 -11.06
N LEU A 174 46.81 -5.65 -10.92
CA LEU A 174 45.87 -5.45 -12.02
C LEU A 174 46.50 -4.60 -13.15
N ALA A 175 47.22 -3.53 -12.78
CA ALA A 175 47.93 -2.67 -13.72
C ALA A 175 49.08 -3.40 -14.46
N THR A 176 49.73 -4.36 -13.80
CA THR A 176 50.80 -5.17 -14.42
C THR A 176 50.27 -6.18 -15.44
N THR A 177 49.03 -6.66 -15.29
CA THR A 177 48.35 -7.52 -16.27
C THR A 177 47.96 -6.73 -17.52
N SER A 178 47.51 -5.49 -17.36
CA SER A 178 47.19 -4.59 -18.49
C SER A 178 48.40 -4.16 -19.33
N GLY A 179 49.62 -4.19 -18.77
CA GLY A 179 50.87 -3.91 -19.48
C GLY A 179 51.45 -5.10 -20.27
N LYS A 180 50.93 -6.31 -20.10
CA LYS A 180 51.32 -7.53 -20.82
C LYS A 180 50.24 -8.01 -21.81
N ILE A 181 49.53 -7.10 -22.45
CA ILE A 181 48.51 -7.46 -23.45
C ILE A 181 49.16 -7.55 -24.83
N GLY A 182 49.90 -8.65 -25.05
CA GLY A 182 50.46 -9.04 -26.35
C GLY A 182 50.00 -10.42 -26.83
N SER A 183 49.19 -11.16 -26.06
CA SER A 183 48.70 -12.49 -26.42
C SER A 183 47.17 -12.50 -26.58
N SER A 184 46.71 -13.01 -27.72
CA SER A 184 45.32 -13.05 -28.20
C SER A 184 44.52 -14.22 -27.60
N SER A 185 44.39 -14.27 -26.27
CA SER A 185 43.53 -15.25 -25.59
C SER A 185 42.19 -14.61 -25.22
N LEU A 186 41.09 -15.38 -25.27
CA LEU A 186 39.77 -14.94 -24.78
C LEU A 186 39.86 -14.39 -23.34
N PHE A 187 40.78 -14.94 -22.56
CA PHE A 187 41.05 -14.58 -21.18
C PHE A 187 41.65 -13.17 -21.04
N SER A 188 42.61 -12.80 -21.88
CA SER A 188 43.21 -11.47 -21.89
C SER A 188 42.25 -10.40 -22.42
N GLU A 189 41.34 -10.74 -23.33
CA GLU A 189 40.25 -9.85 -23.74
C GLU A 189 39.22 -9.61 -22.63
N LEU A 190 38.81 -10.66 -21.90
CA LEU A 190 37.88 -10.54 -20.77
C LEU A 190 38.48 -9.71 -19.61
N ALA A 191 39.77 -9.91 -19.30
CA ALA A 191 40.49 -9.11 -18.31
C ALA A 191 40.59 -7.63 -18.72
N ARG A 192 40.82 -7.36 -20.02
CA ARG A 192 40.85 -6.01 -20.58
C ARG A 192 39.48 -5.33 -20.52
N ILE A 193 38.39 -6.04 -20.82
CA ILE A 193 37.02 -5.54 -20.66
C ILE A 193 36.74 -5.20 -19.19
N GLY A 194 37.18 -6.04 -18.25
CA GLY A 194 37.10 -5.76 -16.82
C GLY A 194 37.79 -4.45 -16.41
N SER A 195 39.01 -4.21 -16.91
CA SER A 195 39.77 -2.97 -16.62
C SER A 195 39.19 -1.70 -17.24
N LEU A 196 38.35 -1.81 -18.27
CA LEU A 196 37.66 -0.67 -18.90
C LEU A 196 36.38 -0.27 -18.15
N ILE A 197 35.85 -1.15 -17.30
CA ILE A 197 34.63 -0.91 -16.51
C ILE A 197 34.93 -0.08 -15.25
N GLU A 198 36.16 -0.10 -14.74
CA GLU A 198 36.60 0.69 -13.58
C GLU A 198 37.52 1.84 -14.03
N SER A 199 36.95 3.01 -14.33
CA SER A 199 37.73 4.13 -14.86
C SER A 199 38.27 5.10 -13.81
N ASP A 200 38.10 4.83 -12.51
CA ASP A 200 38.39 5.80 -11.44
C ASP A 200 39.53 5.35 -10.51
N LYS A 201 40.28 6.32 -9.95
CA LYS A 201 41.46 6.06 -9.09
C LYS A 201 41.09 5.71 -7.64
N LEU A 202 39.83 5.90 -7.26
CA LEU A 202 39.32 5.72 -5.89
C LEU A 202 38.35 4.54 -5.85
N VAL A 203 38.31 3.87 -4.71
CA VAL A 203 37.53 2.64 -4.51
C VAL A 203 36.34 2.92 -3.58
N ALA A 204 35.18 2.36 -3.94
CA ALA A 204 33.97 2.49 -3.13
C ALA A 204 34.07 1.69 -1.82
N PHE A 205 33.88 2.38 -0.70
CA PHE A 205 33.56 1.80 0.60
C PHE A 205 32.06 1.94 0.86
N PRO A 206 31.33 0.91 1.33
CA PRO A 206 31.71 -0.51 1.38
C PRO A 206 31.90 -1.14 -0.02
N SER A 207 32.68 -2.23 -0.12
CA SER A 207 33.05 -2.85 -1.39
C SER A 207 31.84 -3.46 -2.13
N LEU A 208 31.58 -2.99 -3.36
CA LEU A 208 30.55 -3.56 -4.24
C LEU A 208 30.95 -4.93 -4.80
N HIS A 209 32.25 -5.19 -5.02
CA HIS A 209 32.75 -6.52 -5.34
C HIS A 209 32.28 -7.54 -4.32
N ALA A 210 32.43 -7.20 -3.03
CA ALA A 210 32.00 -8.05 -1.92
C ALA A 210 30.47 -8.19 -1.86
N ALA A 211 29.76 -7.06 -1.93
CA ALA A 211 28.31 -7.05 -1.82
C ALA A 211 27.63 -7.86 -2.94
N TYR A 212 28.04 -7.68 -4.19
CA TYR A 212 27.42 -8.31 -5.35
C TYR A 212 27.65 -9.82 -5.40
N VAL A 213 28.85 -10.31 -5.08
CA VAL A 213 29.13 -11.76 -5.12
C VAL A 213 28.49 -12.52 -3.96
N VAL A 214 28.33 -11.86 -2.81
CA VAL A 214 27.55 -12.40 -1.68
C VAL A 214 26.07 -12.49 -2.06
N LEU A 215 25.51 -11.46 -2.70
CA LEU A 215 24.13 -11.49 -3.19
C LEU A 215 23.93 -12.57 -4.27
N PHE A 216 24.86 -12.70 -5.23
CA PHE A 216 24.87 -13.79 -6.22
C PHE A 216 24.80 -15.15 -5.53
N SER A 217 25.70 -15.42 -4.57
CA SER A 217 25.71 -16.69 -3.85
C SER A 217 24.45 -16.92 -3.03
N TYR A 218 24.03 -15.92 -2.25
CA TYR A 218 22.84 -16.04 -1.40
C TYR A 218 21.58 -16.38 -2.21
N PHE A 219 21.33 -15.64 -3.29
CA PHE A 219 20.09 -15.81 -4.06
C PHE A 219 20.11 -17.05 -4.97
N THR A 220 21.26 -17.43 -5.51
CA THR A 220 21.37 -18.69 -6.27
C THR A 220 21.20 -19.91 -5.36
N ILE A 221 21.74 -19.90 -4.14
CA ILE A 221 21.53 -20.97 -3.14
C ILE A 221 20.07 -21.03 -2.70
N LYS A 222 19.40 -19.88 -2.52
CA LYS A 222 17.96 -19.82 -2.23
C LYS A 222 17.11 -20.35 -3.38
N LEU A 223 17.56 -20.21 -4.62
CA LEU A 223 16.88 -20.78 -5.77
C LEU A 223 17.01 -22.32 -5.79
N LYS A 224 18.22 -22.86 -5.65
CA LYS A 224 18.48 -24.31 -5.45
C LYS A 224 19.73 -24.53 -4.61
N ARG A 225 19.62 -25.39 -3.59
CA ARG A 225 20.75 -25.70 -2.68
C ARG A 225 21.98 -26.24 -3.41
N THR A 226 21.80 -26.98 -4.52
CA THR A 226 22.91 -27.54 -5.31
C THR A 226 23.75 -26.46 -6.00
N TYR A 227 23.22 -25.25 -6.21
CA TYR A 227 24.00 -24.14 -6.77
C TYR A 227 25.10 -23.65 -5.83
N ALA A 228 25.03 -23.98 -4.53
CA ALA A 228 26.11 -23.72 -3.57
C ALA A 228 27.46 -24.29 -4.02
N LEU A 229 27.46 -25.43 -4.73
CA LEU A 229 28.69 -26.08 -5.22
C LEU A 229 29.46 -25.24 -6.25
N VAL A 230 28.78 -24.30 -6.91
CA VAL A 230 29.36 -23.42 -7.94
C VAL A 230 29.46 -21.98 -7.43
N SER A 231 28.42 -21.49 -6.75
CA SER A 231 28.36 -20.09 -6.35
C SER A 231 29.35 -19.74 -5.24
N ILE A 232 29.54 -20.63 -4.26
CA ILE A 232 30.44 -20.38 -3.13
C ILE A 232 31.90 -20.30 -3.58
N PRO A 233 32.44 -21.25 -4.39
CA PRO A 233 33.81 -21.12 -4.91
C PRO A 233 34.03 -19.83 -5.71
N ILE A 234 33.05 -19.43 -6.52
CA ILE A 234 33.14 -18.17 -7.29
C ILE A 234 33.17 -16.96 -6.36
N MET A 235 32.29 -16.91 -5.36
CA MET A 235 32.26 -15.83 -4.37
C MET A 235 33.59 -15.73 -3.62
N VAL A 236 34.14 -16.85 -3.15
CA VAL A 236 35.44 -16.88 -2.45
C VAL A 236 36.56 -16.43 -3.40
N GLY A 237 36.56 -16.87 -4.66
CA GLY A 237 37.52 -16.46 -5.67
C GLY A 237 37.51 -14.95 -5.94
N VAL A 238 36.32 -14.34 -6.09
CA VAL A 238 36.20 -12.88 -6.25
C VAL A 238 36.69 -12.15 -5.01
N LEU A 239 36.26 -12.55 -3.80
CA LEU A 239 36.69 -11.91 -2.55
C LEU A 239 38.22 -11.98 -2.39
N PHE A 240 38.82 -13.14 -2.63
CA PHE A 240 40.27 -13.32 -2.56
C PHE A 240 41.01 -12.47 -3.61
N SER A 241 40.48 -12.42 -4.85
CA SER A 241 41.10 -11.66 -5.94
C SER A 241 41.24 -10.17 -5.61
N THR A 242 40.26 -9.56 -4.93
CA THR A 242 40.29 -8.13 -4.58
C THR A 242 41.41 -7.78 -3.59
N ILE A 243 41.74 -8.70 -2.68
CA ILE A 243 42.86 -8.56 -1.73
C ILE A 243 44.17 -8.84 -2.45
N TYR A 244 44.25 -9.97 -3.18
CA TYR A 244 45.46 -10.41 -3.88
C TYR A 244 45.95 -9.35 -4.88
N LEU A 245 45.04 -8.76 -5.66
CA LEU A 245 45.37 -7.72 -6.65
C LEU A 245 45.62 -6.34 -6.05
N GLY A 246 45.52 -6.21 -4.72
CA GLY A 246 45.76 -4.98 -3.97
C GLY A 246 44.68 -3.92 -4.14
N GLN A 247 43.45 -4.30 -4.51
CA GLN A 247 42.36 -3.36 -4.86
C GLN A 247 41.48 -2.98 -3.65
N HIS A 248 41.36 -3.85 -2.65
CA HIS A 248 40.52 -3.59 -1.47
C HIS A 248 41.19 -4.01 -0.16
N TYR A 249 40.86 -3.32 0.93
CA TYR A 249 41.16 -3.79 2.28
C TYR A 249 40.13 -4.82 2.75
N ILE A 250 40.55 -5.72 3.66
CA ILE A 250 39.64 -6.70 4.29
C ILE A 250 38.46 -6.04 4.98
N THR A 251 38.68 -4.88 5.59
CA THR A 251 37.66 -4.05 6.21
C THR A 251 36.60 -3.59 5.21
N ASP A 252 36.98 -3.21 3.98
CA ASP A 252 36.04 -2.84 2.91
C ASP A 252 35.18 -4.03 2.47
N LEU A 253 35.80 -5.21 2.41
CA LEU A 253 35.14 -6.48 2.10
C LEU A 253 34.15 -6.88 3.19
N VAL A 254 34.57 -6.82 4.46
CA VAL A 254 33.71 -7.10 5.62
C VAL A 254 32.56 -6.10 5.66
N ALA A 255 32.80 -4.81 5.45
CA ALA A 255 31.74 -3.81 5.38
C ALA A 255 30.75 -4.10 4.26
N GLY A 256 31.21 -4.56 3.09
CA GLY A 256 30.34 -4.96 1.97
C GLY A 256 29.50 -6.20 2.30
N VAL A 257 30.11 -7.22 2.92
CA VAL A 257 29.42 -8.44 3.38
C VAL A 257 28.39 -8.12 4.48
N VAL A 258 28.76 -7.29 5.45
CA VAL A 258 27.90 -6.89 6.57
C VAL A 258 26.76 -6.00 6.07
N GLY A 259 27.04 -5.09 5.14
CA GLY A 259 26.03 -4.26 4.49
C GLY A 259 24.93 -5.08 3.81
N VAL A 260 25.28 -6.23 3.22
CA VAL A 260 24.29 -7.19 2.69
C VAL A 260 23.51 -7.88 3.81
N SER A 261 24.15 -8.19 4.94
CA SER A 261 23.53 -8.92 6.06
C SER A 261 22.57 -8.08 6.92
N ASP A 262 22.79 -6.75 7.01
CA ASP A 262 21.96 -5.83 7.82
C ASP A 262 20.84 -5.15 7.01
N LEU A 263 20.72 -5.45 5.71
CA LEU A 263 19.55 -5.10 4.91
C LEU A 263 18.35 -5.95 5.33
N ARG A 264 17.75 -5.56 6.46
CA ARG A 264 16.36 -5.89 6.86
C ARG A 264 15.34 -5.48 5.78
N ALA A 265 15.76 -4.82 4.69
CA ALA A 265 14.98 -4.50 3.49
C ALA A 265 14.32 -5.73 2.82
N HIS A 266 14.83 -6.95 3.02
CA HIS A 266 14.12 -8.16 2.58
C HIS A 266 12.77 -8.39 3.28
N ARG A 267 12.54 -7.75 4.44
CA ARG A 267 11.26 -7.76 5.16
C ARG A 267 10.29 -6.66 4.72
N TYR A 268 10.76 -5.64 4.00
CA TYR A 268 9.95 -4.47 3.62
C TYR A 268 9.63 -4.40 2.12
N ALA A 269 10.29 -5.19 1.27
CA ALA A 269 9.83 -5.41 -0.10
C ALA A 269 8.59 -6.33 -0.08
N VAL A 270 7.43 -5.73 -0.40
CA VAL A 270 6.09 -6.31 -0.55
C VAL A 270 6.11 -7.84 -0.67
N GLY A 271 5.61 -8.48 0.39
CA GLY A 271 5.86 -9.87 0.68
C GLY A 271 5.28 -10.83 -0.38
N PRO A 272 6.06 -11.85 -0.80
CA PRO A 272 5.56 -13.09 -1.41
C PRO A 272 4.61 -13.86 -0.51
N ARG A 273 4.48 -13.46 0.76
CA ARG A 273 3.49 -14.00 1.68
C ARG A 273 2.08 -13.76 1.16
N GLU A 274 1.76 -12.68 0.45
CA GLU A 274 0.41 -12.52 -0.12
C GLU A 274 0.13 -13.42 -1.33
N ARG A 275 1.14 -13.73 -2.16
CA ARG A 275 0.94 -14.64 -3.32
C ARG A 275 1.08 -16.12 -3.00
N LEU A 276 1.93 -16.50 -2.05
CA LEU A 276 1.90 -17.85 -1.47
C LEU A 276 0.68 -18.04 -0.56
N ARG A 277 0.14 -16.96 0.03
CA ARG A 277 -1.19 -16.96 0.66
C ARG A 277 -2.26 -17.08 -0.42
N GLN A 278 -2.18 -16.44 -1.58
CA GLN A 278 -3.14 -16.67 -2.69
C GLN A 278 -3.05 -18.08 -3.31
N VAL A 279 -1.85 -18.65 -3.48
CA VAL A 279 -1.69 -20.03 -4.00
C VAL A 279 -2.05 -21.07 -2.94
N LYS A 280 -1.70 -20.86 -1.66
CA LYS A 280 -2.25 -21.65 -0.55
C LYS A 280 -3.73 -21.37 -0.32
N LEU A 281 -4.28 -20.21 -0.67
CA LEU A 281 -5.71 -19.89 -0.59
C LEU A 281 -6.46 -20.61 -1.70
N LEU A 282 -5.86 -20.75 -2.89
CA LEU A 282 -6.39 -21.53 -4.02
C LEU A 282 -6.29 -23.05 -3.81
N GLU A 283 -5.22 -23.54 -3.17
CA GLU A 283 -5.13 -24.93 -2.71
C GLU A 283 -5.99 -25.17 -1.46
N SER A 284 -6.09 -24.18 -0.57
CA SER A 284 -7.01 -24.20 0.56
C SER A 284 -8.44 -24.15 0.09
N SER A 285 -8.82 -23.49 -1.00
CA SER A 285 -10.23 -23.42 -1.43
C SER A 285 -10.77 -24.79 -1.85
N LYS A 286 -9.92 -25.63 -2.45
CA LYS A 286 -10.20 -27.05 -2.72
C LYS A 286 -10.17 -27.91 -1.45
N THR A 287 -9.30 -27.58 -0.50
CA THR A 287 -9.20 -28.25 0.81
C THR A 287 -10.23 -27.73 1.84
N TYR A 288 -10.86 -26.57 1.58
CA TYR A 288 -11.77 -25.80 2.43
C TYR A 288 -13.16 -26.39 2.33
N ARG A 289 -13.60 -26.71 1.10
CA ARG A 289 -14.78 -27.57 0.88
C ARG A 289 -14.61 -28.97 1.48
N ALA A 290 -13.37 -29.46 1.63
CA ALA A 290 -13.09 -30.77 2.22
C ALA A 290 -12.93 -30.73 3.76
N ARG A 291 -12.49 -29.61 4.36
CA ARG A 291 -12.29 -29.46 5.82
C ARG A 291 -13.56 -29.05 6.58
N ILE A 292 -14.53 -28.40 5.93
CA ILE A 292 -15.87 -28.13 6.50
C ILE A 292 -16.73 -29.41 6.51
N GLY A 293 -16.19 -30.55 6.09
CA GLY A 293 -16.87 -31.85 6.09
C GLY A 293 -17.18 -32.44 7.48
N ALA A 294 -16.72 -31.83 8.57
CA ALA A 294 -17.10 -32.24 9.94
C ALA A 294 -17.03 -31.04 10.91
N VAL A 295 -18.22 -30.57 11.33
CA VAL A 295 -18.55 -29.38 12.17
C VAL A 295 -18.95 -28.12 11.36
N ASN A 296 -20.15 -27.59 11.69
CA ASN A 296 -21.11 -26.82 10.88
C ASN A 296 -21.08 -25.29 11.16
N SER A 297 -20.72 -24.46 10.17
CA SER A 297 -20.78 -22.97 10.17
C SER A 297 -19.74 -22.22 11.03
N THR A 298 -19.41 -20.97 10.65
CA THR A 298 -18.50 -20.08 11.39
C THR A 298 -18.91 -19.89 12.85
N LYS A 299 -20.22 -19.93 13.13
CA LYS A 299 -20.77 -19.85 14.49
C LYS A 299 -20.29 -21.01 15.38
N SER A 300 -20.50 -22.26 14.95
CA SER A 300 -20.15 -23.42 15.81
C SER A 300 -18.64 -23.51 16.04
N LEU A 301 -17.83 -23.16 15.02
CA LEU A 301 -16.39 -23.09 15.15
C LEU A 301 -16.00 -22.00 16.17
N GLY A 302 -16.64 -20.83 16.11
CA GLY A 302 -16.45 -19.75 17.07
C GLY A 302 -16.80 -20.16 18.51
N GLU A 303 -17.91 -20.87 18.70
CA GLU A 303 -18.32 -21.41 20.01
C GLU A 303 -17.27 -22.36 20.60
N GLU A 304 -16.75 -23.28 19.80
CA GLU A 304 -15.74 -24.25 20.24
C GLU A 304 -14.40 -23.58 20.58
N LEU A 305 -13.91 -22.71 19.70
CA LEU A 305 -12.62 -22.03 19.85
C LEU A 305 -12.65 -21.00 20.98
N SER A 306 -13.74 -20.25 21.12
CA SER A 306 -13.86 -19.25 22.18
C SER A 306 -13.78 -19.87 23.57
N ARG A 307 -14.35 -21.07 23.77
CA ARG A 307 -14.24 -21.79 25.04
C ARG A 307 -12.78 -22.04 25.43
N VAL A 308 -11.95 -22.51 24.49
CA VAL A 308 -10.52 -22.74 24.75
C VAL A 308 -9.80 -21.44 25.12
N CYS A 309 -10.10 -20.35 24.42
CA CYS A 309 -9.53 -19.04 24.71
C CYS A 309 -9.90 -18.57 26.13
N LEU A 310 -11.20 -18.58 26.46
CA LEU A 310 -11.69 -18.08 27.74
C LEU A 310 -11.22 -18.95 28.92
N GLU A 311 -11.20 -20.28 28.78
CA GLU A 311 -10.66 -21.20 29.79
C GLU A 311 -9.16 -20.96 30.02
N THR A 312 -8.39 -20.80 28.95
CA THR A 312 -6.94 -20.53 29.04
C THR A 312 -6.67 -19.18 29.72
N ALA A 313 -7.43 -18.14 29.38
CA ALA A 313 -7.30 -16.83 30.00
C ALA A 313 -7.67 -16.86 31.49
N ALA A 314 -8.72 -17.59 31.86
CA ALA A 314 -9.16 -17.75 33.26
C ALA A 314 -8.13 -18.51 34.10
N GLN A 315 -7.58 -19.63 33.59
CA GLN A 315 -6.53 -20.40 34.28
C GLN A 315 -5.27 -19.57 34.58
N GLU A 316 -5.00 -18.57 33.74
CA GLU A 316 -3.82 -17.69 33.84
C GLU A 316 -4.14 -16.35 34.56
N ASN A 317 -5.30 -16.27 35.22
CA ASN A 317 -5.79 -15.15 36.03
C ASN A 317 -5.97 -13.82 35.26
N ALA A 318 -6.45 -13.87 34.02
CA ALA A 318 -6.92 -12.68 33.32
C ALA A 318 -8.13 -12.06 34.04
N THR A 319 -8.18 -10.73 34.12
CA THR A 319 -9.33 -9.99 34.64
C THR A 319 -10.45 -9.91 33.60
N TYR A 320 -10.09 -9.81 32.33
CA TYR A 320 -11.03 -9.85 31.21
C TYR A 320 -10.34 -10.49 29.99
N ALA A 321 -11.11 -11.19 29.17
CA ALA A 321 -10.68 -11.64 27.87
C ALA A 321 -11.83 -11.59 26.86
N ASP A 322 -11.53 -11.27 25.61
CA ASP A 322 -12.42 -11.49 24.49
C ASP A 322 -11.75 -12.24 23.34
N PHE A 323 -12.59 -12.90 22.58
CA PHE A 323 -12.27 -13.71 21.41
C PHE A 323 -13.18 -13.27 20.27
N ARG A 324 -12.60 -13.08 19.08
CA ARG A 324 -13.35 -12.80 17.85
C ARG A 324 -12.84 -13.68 16.71
N LEU A 325 -13.70 -14.56 16.21
CA LEU A 325 -13.49 -15.28 14.94
C LEU A 325 -14.15 -14.48 13.82
N VAL A 326 -13.41 -14.23 12.73
CA VAL A 326 -13.91 -13.51 11.56
C VAL A 326 -13.66 -14.35 10.31
N ASN A 327 -14.70 -14.58 9.53
CA ASN A 327 -14.65 -15.19 8.20
C ASN A 327 -15.16 -14.18 7.17
N THR A 328 -14.30 -13.75 6.26
CA THR A 328 -14.63 -12.80 5.21
C THR A 328 -14.46 -13.47 3.85
N VAL A 329 -15.49 -13.38 3.02
CA VAL A 329 -15.45 -13.74 1.59
C VAL A 329 -15.77 -12.48 0.80
N SER A 330 -14.87 -12.08 -0.08
CA SER A 330 -15.03 -10.90 -0.94
C SER A 330 -14.77 -11.27 -2.39
N GLU A 331 -15.67 -10.86 -3.27
CA GLU A 331 -15.50 -10.93 -4.73
C GLU A 331 -15.57 -9.51 -5.31
N VAL A 332 -14.62 -9.19 -6.17
CA VAL A 332 -14.65 -7.98 -7.00
C VAL A 332 -14.69 -8.41 -8.45
N VAL A 333 -15.74 -8.00 -9.17
CA VAL A 333 -15.86 -8.17 -10.62
C VAL A 333 -15.68 -6.81 -11.27
N SER A 334 -14.88 -6.73 -12.31
CA SER A 334 -14.58 -5.47 -13.00
C SER A 334 -14.47 -5.64 -14.51
N VAL A 335 -14.79 -4.57 -15.23
CA VAL A 335 -14.56 -4.44 -16.67
C VAL A 335 -13.83 -3.13 -16.91
N ILE A 336 -12.70 -3.17 -17.61
CA ILE A 336 -11.93 -1.98 -18.02
C ILE A 336 -11.74 -2.03 -19.54
N ASN A 337 -12.34 -1.08 -20.27
CA ASN A 337 -12.27 -1.01 -21.72
C ASN A 337 -12.57 -2.37 -22.40
N GLU A 338 -13.69 -3.02 -22.04
CA GLU A 338 -14.10 -4.38 -22.45
C GLU A 338 -13.31 -5.55 -21.88
N ASN A 339 -12.26 -5.31 -21.07
CA ASN A 339 -11.48 -6.39 -20.49
C ASN A 339 -12.05 -6.80 -19.11
N PRO A 340 -12.59 -8.02 -18.96
CA PRO A 340 -12.99 -8.54 -17.66
C PRO A 340 -11.79 -8.81 -16.75
N ALA A 341 -12.01 -8.59 -15.47
CA ALA A 341 -11.20 -9.17 -14.41
C ALA A 341 -12.08 -9.47 -13.19
N SER A 342 -11.78 -10.56 -12.49
CA SER A 342 -12.40 -10.90 -11.22
C SER A 342 -11.34 -11.31 -10.20
N GLU A 343 -11.55 -10.93 -8.95
CA GLU A 343 -10.73 -11.32 -7.82
C GLU A 343 -11.62 -11.85 -6.69
N GLU A 344 -11.22 -12.95 -6.07
CA GLU A 344 -11.86 -13.48 -4.87
C GLU A 344 -10.83 -13.56 -3.74
N LEU A 345 -11.20 -13.03 -2.58
CA LEU A 345 -10.41 -13.04 -1.36
C LEU A 345 -11.21 -13.74 -0.26
N ASN A 346 -10.56 -14.71 0.39
CA ASN A 346 -11.09 -15.39 1.56
C ASN A 346 -10.12 -15.15 2.71
N ASP A 347 -10.62 -14.71 3.86
CA ASP A 347 -9.83 -14.46 5.07
C ASP A 347 -10.55 -15.03 6.29
N LEU A 348 -9.89 -15.95 7.00
CA LEU A 348 -10.40 -16.58 8.20
C LEU A 348 -9.34 -16.51 9.30
N GLY A 349 -9.72 -15.98 10.45
CA GLY A 349 -8.82 -15.93 11.59
C GLY A 349 -9.50 -15.49 12.87
N ALA A 350 -8.73 -15.54 13.95
CA ALA A 350 -9.17 -15.22 15.29
C ALA A 350 -8.28 -14.15 15.94
N GLY A 351 -8.91 -13.18 16.59
CA GLY A 351 -8.27 -12.15 17.41
C GLY A 351 -8.63 -12.33 18.88
N ILE A 352 -7.65 -12.13 19.77
CA ILE A 352 -7.80 -12.34 21.21
C ILE A 352 -7.24 -11.15 21.97
N ARG A 353 -8.08 -10.48 22.78
CA ARG A 353 -7.62 -9.46 23.73
C ARG A 353 -7.72 -9.98 25.16
N VAL A 354 -6.74 -9.60 25.97
CA VAL A 354 -6.68 -9.95 27.39
C VAL A 354 -6.30 -8.71 28.20
N LEU A 355 -7.01 -8.51 29.30
CA LEU A 355 -6.68 -7.56 30.34
C LEU A 355 -6.24 -8.31 31.60
N TYR A 356 -5.03 -8.02 32.08
CA TYR A 356 -4.44 -8.66 33.25
C TYR A 356 -4.27 -7.66 34.39
N LYS A 357 -4.71 -8.05 35.61
CA LYS A 357 -4.64 -7.25 36.84
C LYS A 357 -5.16 -5.81 36.69
N GLU A 358 -6.22 -5.63 35.90
CA GLU A 358 -6.83 -4.32 35.62
C GLU A 358 -5.88 -3.27 35.02
N SER A 359 -4.66 -3.60 34.56
CA SER A 359 -3.69 -2.61 34.08
C SER A 359 -2.98 -2.97 32.78
N GLY A 360 -2.80 -4.26 32.51
CA GLY A 360 -2.05 -4.72 31.34
C GLY A 360 -2.94 -5.24 30.23
N TRP A 361 -3.04 -4.51 29.12
CA TRP A 361 -3.64 -5.01 27.89
C TRP A 361 -2.62 -5.80 27.06
N GLY A 362 -3.09 -6.89 26.47
CA GLY A 362 -2.39 -7.66 25.45
C GLY A 362 -3.33 -8.12 24.36
N PHE A 363 -2.83 -8.18 23.13
CA PHE A 363 -3.57 -8.65 21.97
C PHE A 363 -2.68 -9.56 21.13
N ALA A 364 -3.28 -10.63 20.60
CA ALA A 364 -2.65 -11.47 19.60
C ALA A 364 -3.72 -12.06 18.66
N ASP A 365 -3.31 -12.35 17.43
CA ASP A 365 -4.17 -12.91 16.40
C ASP A 365 -3.52 -14.06 15.64
N THR A 366 -4.34 -14.86 14.95
CA THR A 366 -3.92 -16.03 14.16
C THR A 366 -4.90 -16.33 13.03
N ASP A 367 -4.39 -16.80 11.88
CA ASP A 367 -5.18 -17.39 10.79
C ASP A 367 -5.21 -18.93 10.86
N GLU A 368 -4.51 -19.53 11.81
CA GLU A 368 -4.53 -20.97 12.05
C GLU A 368 -5.56 -21.33 13.13
N VAL A 369 -6.84 -21.42 12.73
CA VAL A 369 -8.00 -21.58 13.61
C VAL A 369 -8.23 -23.03 14.09
N ASN A 370 -7.43 -23.48 15.06
CA ASN A 370 -7.61 -24.77 15.74
C ASN A 370 -7.38 -24.64 17.25
N LEU A 371 -7.81 -25.64 18.03
CA LEU A 371 -7.78 -25.60 19.50
C LEU A 371 -6.38 -25.30 20.07
N GLU A 372 -5.32 -25.90 19.52
CA GLU A 372 -3.97 -25.70 20.03
C GLU A 372 -3.47 -24.27 19.74
N ASN A 373 -3.62 -23.81 18.51
CA ASN A 373 -3.18 -22.48 18.14
C ASN A 373 -3.97 -21.37 18.83
N ILE A 374 -5.26 -21.57 19.10
CA ILE A 374 -6.03 -20.61 19.91
C ILE A 374 -5.44 -20.55 21.32
N ARG A 375 -5.16 -21.69 21.96
CA ARG A 375 -4.50 -21.72 23.28
C ARG A 375 -3.15 -21.01 23.26
N GLU A 376 -2.30 -21.27 22.27
CA GLU A 376 -1.02 -20.57 22.12
C GLU A 376 -1.19 -19.07 21.90
N THR A 377 -2.16 -18.67 21.09
CA THR A 377 -2.44 -17.26 20.79
C THR A 377 -2.96 -16.55 22.04
N THR A 378 -3.83 -17.18 22.83
CA THR A 378 -4.24 -16.67 24.15
C THR A 378 -3.03 -16.49 25.08
N ARG A 379 -2.11 -17.46 25.14
CA ARG A 379 -0.88 -17.35 25.94
C ARG A 379 0.02 -16.21 25.46
N LYS A 380 0.11 -15.95 24.15
CA LYS A 380 0.83 -14.79 23.59
C LYS A 380 0.19 -13.47 24.03
N ALA A 381 -1.14 -13.35 23.93
CA ALA A 381 -1.87 -12.17 24.40
C ALA A 381 -1.67 -11.96 25.91
N LEU A 382 -1.73 -13.01 26.72
CA LEU A 382 -1.43 -12.98 28.15
C LEU A 382 0.00 -12.54 28.46
N ALA A 383 0.99 -13.04 27.72
CA ALA A 383 2.39 -12.66 27.92
C ALA A 383 2.59 -11.15 27.67
N LEU A 384 1.97 -10.61 26.61
CA LEU A 384 1.95 -9.17 26.34
C LEU A 384 1.23 -8.40 27.45
N ALA A 385 0.05 -8.86 27.88
CA ALA A 385 -0.73 -8.26 28.97
C ALA A 385 0.09 -8.20 30.28
N ARG A 386 0.78 -9.29 30.65
CA ARG A 386 1.66 -9.35 31.83
C ARG A 386 2.84 -8.40 31.72
N GLY A 387 3.41 -8.24 30.52
CA GLY A 387 4.45 -7.25 30.25
C GLY A 387 3.93 -5.83 30.48
N SER A 388 2.79 -5.50 29.84
CA SER A 388 2.13 -4.20 29.95
C SER A 388 1.75 -3.86 31.40
N ALA A 389 1.27 -4.83 32.18
CA ALA A 389 0.87 -4.63 33.58
C ALA A 389 2.00 -4.15 34.50
N LYS A 390 3.27 -4.34 34.13
CA LYS A 390 4.43 -3.87 34.92
C LYS A 390 4.62 -2.36 34.87
N ILE A 391 4.13 -1.72 33.82
CA ILE A 391 4.32 -0.28 33.56
C ILE A 391 2.99 0.47 33.32
N GLY A 392 1.88 -0.26 33.16
CA GLY A 392 0.57 0.29 32.87
C GLY A 392 -0.11 0.89 34.10
N SER A 393 -0.88 1.95 33.88
CA SER A 393 -1.86 2.45 34.83
C SER A 393 -3.11 1.57 34.83
N LYS A 394 -3.96 1.71 35.86
CA LYS A 394 -5.26 1.04 35.90
C LYS A 394 -6.06 1.40 34.64
N ALA A 395 -6.42 0.39 33.87
CA ALA A 395 -7.23 0.51 32.69
C ALA A 395 -8.61 1.05 33.08
N SER A 396 -9.03 2.10 32.40
CA SER A 396 -10.44 2.42 32.34
C SER A 396 -11.11 1.46 31.37
N PHE A 397 -12.16 0.77 31.80
CA PHE A 397 -12.96 -0.12 30.95
C PHE A 397 -14.37 -0.22 31.53
N VAL A 398 -15.31 0.52 30.93
CA VAL A 398 -16.70 0.55 31.43
C VAL A 398 -17.40 -0.78 31.18
N LYS A 399 -18.38 -1.11 32.04
CA LYS A 399 -19.18 -2.33 31.90
C LYS A 399 -20.12 -2.23 30.69
N GLU A 400 -20.40 -3.38 30.10
CA GLU A 400 -21.41 -3.55 29.05
C GLU A 400 -22.36 -4.69 29.47
N PRO A 401 -23.69 -4.59 29.23
CA PRO A 401 -24.58 -5.72 29.43
C PRO A 401 -24.15 -6.97 28.67
N VAL A 402 -24.47 -8.14 29.23
CA VAL A 402 -24.20 -9.43 28.59
C VAL A 402 -25.22 -9.68 27.49
N HIS A 403 -24.76 -10.03 26.30
CA HIS A 403 -25.61 -10.31 25.14
C HIS A 403 -25.34 -11.72 24.60
N VAL A 404 -26.41 -12.48 24.37
CA VAL A 404 -26.37 -13.76 23.65
C VAL A 404 -27.34 -13.63 22.48
N ASP A 405 -26.80 -13.47 21.27
CA ASP A 405 -27.61 -13.10 20.11
C ASP A 405 -27.01 -13.59 18.78
N ASP A 406 -27.90 -13.81 17.80
CA ASP A 406 -27.59 -14.10 16.41
C ASP A 406 -28.25 -13.07 15.51
N TRP A 407 -27.45 -12.34 14.74
CA TRP A 407 -27.96 -11.31 13.85
C TRP A 407 -27.50 -11.51 12.41
N VAL A 408 -28.41 -11.33 11.47
CA VAL A 408 -28.13 -11.39 10.03
C VAL A 408 -28.59 -10.09 9.40
N SER A 409 -27.69 -9.45 8.67
CA SER A 409 -28.02 -8.25 7.89
C SER A 409 -29.11 -8.55 6.84
N PRO A 410 -30.05 -7.62 6.61
CA PRO A 410 -31.06 -7.79 5.57
C PRO A 410 -30.44 -7.91 4.17
N LYS A 411 -30.93 -8.86 3.38
CA LYS A 411 -30.60 -9.02 1.96
C LYS A 411 -31.78 -9.68 1.23
N LYS A 412 -32.12 -9.22 0.03
CA LYS A 412 -33.09 -9.91 -0.84
C LYS A 412 -32.39 -11.00 -1.65
N LYS A 413 -31.23 -10.68 -2.21
CA LYS A 413 -30.44 -11.61 -3.03
C LYS A 413 -28.98 -11.60 -2.59
N ASP A 414 -28.44 -12.76 -2.19
CA ASP A 414 -27.01 -12.86 -1.84
C ASP A 414 -26.15 -12.54 -3.07
N PRO A 415 -25.31 -11.49 -3.02
CA PRO A 415 -24.50 -11.10 -4.16
C PRO A 415 -23.46 -12.17 -4.51
N LEU A 416 -22.94 -12.94 -3.55
CA LEU A 416 -21.98 -14.03 -3.81
C LEU A 416 -22.63 -15.25 -4.47
N ALA A 417 -23.95 -15.41 -4.37
CA ALA A 417 -24.69 -16.46 -5.07
C ALA A 417 -24.97 -16.11 -6.55
N VAL A 418 -24.83 -14.83 -6.94
CA VAL A 418 -24.97 -14.41 -8.34
C VAL A 418 -23.72 -14.77 -9.12
N SER A 419 -23.89 -15.47 -10.25
CA SER A 419 -22.76 -15.90 -11.07
C SER A 419 -21.91 -14.71 -11.54
N THR A 420 -20.59 -14.89 -11.54
CA THR A 420 -19.63 -13.92 -12.10
C THR A 420 -19.97 -13.56 -13.55
N GLY A 421 -20.51 -14.51 -14.34
CA GLY A 421 -20.97 -14.28 -15.71
C GLY A 421 -22.12 -13.26 -15.80
N THR A 422 -23.12 -13.35 -14.93
CA THR A 422 -24.22 -12.37 -14.86
C THR A 422 -23.70 -10.98 -14.50
N LYS A 423 -22.80 -10.90 -13.51
CA LYS A 423 -22.16 -9.64 -13.09
C LYS A 423 -21.35 -9.03 -14.22
N TYR A 424 -20.58 -9.86 -14.94
CA TYR A 424 -19.82 -9.43 -16.10
C TYR A 424 -20.72 -8.91 -17.22
N SER A 425 -21.79 -9.62 -17.57
CA SER A 425 -22.72 -9.18 -18.61
C SER A 425 -23.32 -7.80 -18.30
N LEU A 426 -23.72 -7.56 -17.04
CA LEU A 426 -24.22 -6.25 -16.60
C LEU A 426 -23.16 -5.15 -16.78
N LEU A 427 -21.93 -5.39 -16.29
CA LEU A 427 -20.84 -4.42 -16.40
C LEU A 427 -20.41 -4.18 -17.85
N HIS A 428 -20.36 -5.23 -18.67
CA HIS A 428 -20.04 -5.12 -20.09
C HIS A 428 -21.07 -4.30 -20.85
N ASP A 429 -22.38 -4.49 -20.59
CA ASP A 429 -23.43 -3.64 -21.17
C ASP A 429 -23.24 -2.17 -20.74
N ALA A 430 -23.09 -1.92 -19.44
CA ALA A 430 -22.88 -0.58 -18.92
C ALA A 430 -21.62 0.09 -19.50
N THR A 431 -20.48 -0.60 -19.54
CA THR A 431 -19.25 -0.04 -20.12
C THR A 431 -19.36 0.11 -21.63
N GLY A 432 -20.02 -0.82 -22.33
CA GLY A 432 -20.27 -0.74 -23.76
C GLY A 432 -21.06 0.51 -24.14
N ARG A 433 -22.08 0.86 -23.35
CA ARG A 433 -22.89 2.09 -23.54
C ARG A 433 -22.12 3.39 -23.26
N MET A 434 -21.00 3.32 -22.54
CA MET A 434 -20.13 4.49 -22.34
C MET A 434 -19.21 4.78 -23.53
N LYS A 435 -19.23 3.94 -24.58
CA LYS A 435 -18.34 4.07 -25.74
C LYS A 435 -18.78 5.19 -26.67
N GLU A 436 -17.95 6.22 -26.78
CA GLU A 436 -18.15 7.34 -27.70
C GLU A 436 -16.80 7.91 -28.14
N GLU A 437 -16.78 8.69 -29.22
CA GLU A 437 -15.58 9.42 -29.63
C GLU A 437 -15.13 10.39 -28.53
N GLY A 438 -13.83 10.44 -28.25
CA GLY A 438 -13.28 11.25 -27.15
C GLY A 438 -13.20 10.54 -25.79
N ILE A 439 -13.85 9.38 -25.61
CA ILE A 439 -13.73 8.57 -24.40
C ILE A 439 -12.44 7.74 -24.42
N VAL A 440 -11.61 7.89 -23.38
CA VAL A 440 -10.29 7.27 -23.27
C VAL A 440 -10.23 6.13 -22.24
N ALA A 441 -11.13 6.11 -21.26
CA ALA A 441 -11.23 5.01 -20.30
C ALA A 441 -12.68 4.81 -19.84
N ARG A 442 -13.08 3.54 -19.70
CA ARG A 442 -14.39 3.12 -19.20
C ARG A 442 -14.16 1.99 -18.21
N ARG A 443 -14.68 2.14 -17.00
CA ARG A 443 -14.53 1.15 -15.92
C ARG A 443 -15.86 0.93 -15.24
N GLY A 444 -16.19 -0.34 -15.02
CA GLY A 444 -17.29 -0.74 -14.15
C GLY A 444 -16.79 -1.73 -13.10
N GLN A 445 -17.33 -1.68 -11.89
CA GLN A 445 -17.00 -2.60 -10.81
C GLN A 445 -18.23 -3.00 -10.00
N ILE A 446 -18.24 -4.24 -9.53
CA ILE A 446 -19.19 -4.77 -8.54
C ILE A 446 -18.37 -5.40 -7.42
N PHE A 447 -18.69 -5.03 -6.19
CA PHE A 447 -18.12 -5.55 -4.96
C PHE A 447 -19.18 -6.39 -4.27
N SER A 448 -18.81 -7.59 -3.82
CA SER A 448 -19.69 -8.53 -3.13
C SER A 448 -18.94 -9.09 -1.95
N THR A 449 -19.37 -8.80 -0.74
CA THR A 449 -18.66 -9.21 0.48
C THR A 449 -19.63 -9.83 1.48
N ARG A 450 -19.23 -10.95 2.08
CA ARG A 450 -19.88 -11.54 3.25
C ARG A 450 -18.88 -11.61 4.39
N ILE A 451 -19.27 -11.15 5.57
CA ILE A 451 -18.47 -11.15 6.80
C ILE A 451 -19.27 -11.85 7.88
N GLU A 452 -18.80 -13.02 8.30
CA GLU A 452 -19.33 -13.71 9.47
C GLU A 452 -18.41 -13.44 10.66
N LYS A 453 -18.97 -12.98 11.77
CA LYS A 453 -18.24 -12.68 13.01
C LYS A 453 -18.85 -13.46 14.16
N TYR A 454 -18.03 -14.18 14.91
CA TYR A 454 -18.39 -14.72 16.22
C TYR A 454 -17.55 -14.05 17.29
N PHE A 455 -18.20 -13.41 18.26
CA PHE A 455 -17.58 -12.74 19.39
C PHE A 455 -18.00 -13.43 20.70
N ALA A 456 -17.04 -13.63 21.61
CA ALA A 456 -17.34 -14.03 22.97
C ALA A 456 -16.36 -13.41 23.96
N ASN A 457 -16.82 -13.15 25.18
CA ASN A 457 -15.96 -12.59 26.24
C ASN A 457 -16.15 -13.29 27.59
N SER A 458 -15.24 -13.01 28.52
CA SER A 458 -15.25 -13.57 29.87
C SER A 458 -16.38 -13.05 30.77
N GLU A 459 -17.10 -12.00 30.34
CA GLU A 459 -18.27 -11.48 31.05
C GLU A 459 -19.54 -12.28 30.71
N GLY A 460 -19.51 -13.09 29.64
CA GLY A 460 -20.56 -14.03 29.28
C GLY A 460 -21.22 -13.76 27.93
N SER A 461 -20.84 -12.69 27.21
CA SER A 461 -21.44 -12.39 25.90
C SER A 461 -21.03 -13.43 24.86
N LYS A 462 -21.96 -13.78 23.97
CA LYS A 462 -21.80 -14.68 22.82
C LYS A 462 -22.62 -14.17 21.65
N ILE A 463 -21.99 -13.59 20.65
CA ILE A 463 -22.66 -12.84 19.60
C ILE A 463 -22.21 -13.38 18.24
N PHE A 464 -23.15 -13.77 17.40
CA PHE A 464 -22.90 -14.08 16.00
C PHE A 464 -23.51 -13.01 15.08
N GLN A 465 -22.75 -12.55 14.08
CA GLN A 465 -23.23 -11.61 13.05
C GLN A 465 -22.87 -12.11 11.65
N ASP A 466 -23.83 -12.14 10.72
CA ASP A 466 -23.62 -12.35 9.27
C ASP A 466 -23.97 -11.06 8.51
N LEU A 467 -22.92 -10.37 8.05
CA LEU A 467 -23.01 -9.12 7.31
C LEU A 467 -22.82 -9.36 5.82
N THR A 468 -23.75 -8.89 5.00
CA THR A 468 -23.68 -8.91 3.54
C THR A 468 -23.55 -7.48 3.04
N GLN A 469 -22.52 -7.22 2.26
CA GLN A 469 -22.22 -5.91 1.68
C GLN A 469 -22.16 -6.02 0.16
N THR A 470 -22.79 -5.07 -0.52
CA THR A 470 -22.76 -4.94 -1.97
C THR A 470 -22.34 -3.53 -2.33
N GLY A 471 -21.50 -3.39 -3.35
CA GLY A 471 -21.15 -2.09 -3.89
C GLY A 471 -21.03 -2.13 -5.40
N ALA A 472 -21.20 -1.00 -6.05
CA ALA A 472 -20.97 -0.89 -7.47
C ALA A 472 -20.51 0.51 -7.85
N SER A 473 -19.76 0.59 -8.95
CA SER A 473 -19.33 1.87 -9.51
C SER A 473 -19.19 1.83 -11.02
N LEU A 474 -19.40 2.99 -11.64
CA LEU A 474 -18.98 3.28 -13.01
C LEU A 474 -18.07 4.50 -13.01
N ILE A 475 -17.04 4.47 -13.85
CA ILE A 475 -16.14 5.60 -14.10
C ILE A 475 -15.93 5.69 -15.61
N VAL A 476 -16.09 6.90 -16.15
CA VAL A 476 -15.77 7.23 -17.54
C VAL A 476 -14.81 8.42 -17.57
N ALA A 477 -13.80 8.35 -18.43
CA ALA A 477 -12.86 9.44 -18.65
C ALA A 477 -12.87 9.85 -20.12
N ALA A 478 -12.96 11.16 -20.35
CA ALA A 478 -12.97 11.80 -21.66
C ALA A 478 -11.73 12.68 -21.82
N LYS A 479 -11.24 12.81 -23.05
CA LYS A 479 -10.14 13.72 -23.40
C LYS A 479 -10.64 14.79 -24.36
N GLY A 480 -10.35 16.05 -24.06
CA GLY A 480 -10.62 17.18 -24.95
C GLY A 480 -9.71 18.38 -24.69
N PRO A 481 -10.09 19.59 -25.13
CA PRO A 481 -9.26 20.80 -25.05
C PRO A 481 -8.85 21.16 -23.62
N SER A 482 -9.73 20.94 -22.64
CA SER A 482 -9.46 21.18 -21.21
C SER A 482 -8.75 20.00 -20.51
N GLY A 483 -8.10 19.11 -21.27
CA GLY A 483 -7.42 17.94 -20.74
C GLY A 483 -8.35 16.74 -20.52
N ILE A 484 -7.96 15.85 -19.59
CA ILE A 484 -8.75 14.66 -19.24
C ILE A 484 -9.73 15.04 -18.14
N GLN A 485 -11.01 14.77 -18.38
CA GLN A 485 -12.09 14.92 -17.42
C GLN A 485 -12.69 13.55 -17.10
N ARG A 486 -13.29 13.40 -15.92
CA ARG A 486 -13.94 12.14 -15.53
C ARG A 486 -15.31 12.38 -14.93
N ARG A 487 -16.17 11.39 -15.08
CA ARG A 487 -17.42 11.26 -14.33
C ARG A 487 -17.49 9.90 -13.67
N SER A 488 -18.05 9.86 -12.48
CA SER A 488 -18.24 8.64 -11.72
C SER A 488 -19.57 8.61 -10.99
N ILE A 489 -20.05 7.39 -10.78
CA ILE A 489 -21.09 7.06 -9.81
C ILE A 489 -20.60 5.88 -8.99
N GLN A 490 -20.95 5.87 -7.72
CA GLN A 490 -20.69 4.73 -6.85
C GLN A 490 -21.67 4.72 -5.69
N GLN A 491 -21.99 3.53 -5.22
CA GLN A 491 -22.70 3.33 -3.97
C GLN A 491 -22.31 1.99 -3.35
N TYR A 492 -22.29 1.95 -2.03
CA TYR A 492 -22.02 0.76 -1.24
C TYR A 492 -23.03 0.65 -0.11
N VAL A 493 -23.54 -0.55 0.13
CA VAL A 493 -24.58 -0.78 1.13
C VAL A 493 -24.30 -2.07 1.90
N LEU A 494 -24.73 -2.10 3.16
CA LEU A 494 -25.03 -3.33 3.88
C LEU A 494 -26.37 -3.86 3.35
N GLY A 495 -26.30 -4.69 2.33
CA GLY A 495 -27.45 -5.20 1.59
C GLY A 495 -27.03 -6.14 0.47
N GLY A 496 -28.02 -6.73 -0.19
CA GLY A 496 -27.82 -7.71 -1.24
C GLY A 496 -27.64 -7.11 -2.64
N TYR A 497 -27.68 -8.00 -3.63
CA TYR A 497 -27.52 -7.68 -5.05
C TYR A 497 -28.61 -6.74 -5.60
N GLU A 498 -29.72 -6.55 -4.88
CA GLU A 498 -30.77 -5.59 -5.21
C GLU A 498 -30.26 -4.14 -5.42
N LEU A 499 -29.10 -3.77 -4.84
CA LEU A 499 -28.45 -2.49 -5.12
C LEU A 499 -28.23 -2.26 -6.63
N LEU A 500 -27.91 -3.32 -7.38
CA LEU A 500 -27.61 -3.21 -8.82
C LEU A 500 -28.86 -2.88 -9.63
N ASP A 501 -30.03 -3.33 -9.17
CA ASP A 501 -31.32 -3.00 -9.78
C ASP A 501 -31.69 -1.53 -9.48
N GLU A 502 -31.37 -1.04 -8.28
CA GLU A 502 -31.62 0.34 -7.85
C GLU A 502 -30.72 1.36 -8.56
N LEU A 503 -29.45 1.01 -8.80
CA LEU A 503 -28.49 1.91 -9.46
C LEU A 503 -28.67 2.02 -10.97
N ASP A 504 -29.24 0.98 -11.62
CA ASP A 504 -29.38 0.88 -13.08
C ASP A 504 -28.13 1.34 -13.84
N LEU A 505 -26.99 0.67 -13.57
CA LEU A 505 -25.69 1.07 -14.16
C LEU A 505 -25.75 1.23 -15.70
N PRO A 506 -26.38 0.33 -16.48
CA PRO A 506 -26.52 0.52 -17.93
C PRO A 506 -27.37 1.74 -18.32
N GLY A 507 -28.40 2.08 -17.55
CA GLY A 507 -29.20 3.29 -17.75
C GLY A 507 -28.45 4.58 -17.44
N GLN A 508 -27.55 4.57 -16.44
CA GLN A 508 -26.75 5.74 -16.07
C GLN A 508 -25.58 6.02 -17.02
N ALA A 509 -25.05 4.99 -17.69
CA ALA A 509 -23.86 5.06 -18.53
C ALA A 509 -23.91 6.17 -19.62
N PRO A 510 -24.98 6.35 -20.42
CA PRO A 510 -25.04 7.39 -21.43
C PRO A 510 -24.95 8.81 -20.86
N THR A 511 -25.62 9.07 -19.73
CA THR A 511 -25.57 10.37 -19.05
C THR A 511 -24.16 10.69 -18.58
N LEU A 512 -23.47 9.73 -17.97
CA LEU A 512 -22.08 9.92 -17.51
C LEU A 512 -21.13 10.21 -18.67
N THR A 513 -21.29 9.52 -19.80
CA THR A 513 -20.49 9.76 -21.00
C THR A 513 -20.73 11.16 -21.55
N LYS A 514 -21.99 11.57 -21.70
CA LYS A 514 -22.35 12.92 -22.17
C LYS A 514 -21.76 14.01 -21.26
N GLU A 515 -21.88 13.84 -19.94
CA GLU A 515 -21.32 14.77 -18.96
C GLU A 515 -19.79 14.83 -19.03
N ALA A 516 -19.11 13.69 -19.11
CA ALA A 516 -17.65 13.65 -19.19
C ALA A 516 -17.13 14.36 -20.45
N LEU A 517 -17.79 14.18 -21.59
CA LEU A 517 -17.46 14.88 -22.84
C LEU A 517 -17.74 16.39 -22.72
N ALA A 518 -18.90 16.78 -22.17
CA ALA A 518 -19.25 18.18 -21.95
C ALA A 518 -18.23 18.90 -21.06
N LEU A 519 -17.77 18.25 -19.98
CA LEU A 519 -16.75 18.80 -19.09
C LEU A 519 -15.43 19.14 -19.79
N THR A 520 -15.07 18.43 -20.87
CA THR A 520 -13.85 18.75 -21.62
C THR A 520 -13.89 20.10 -22.32
N GLN A 521 -15.10 20.65 -22.52
CA GLN A 521 -15.38 21.94 -23.13
C GLN A 521 -15.86 23.01 -22.13
N ALA A 522 -16.19 22.60 -20.90
CA ALA A 522 -16.74 23.48 -19.88
C ALA A 522 -15.71 24.51 -19.38
N GLU A 523 -16.21 25.69 -19.00
CA GLU A 523 -15.37 26.72 -18.37
C GLU A 523 -14.88 26.27 -16.99
N GLY A 524 -13.68 26.70 -16.63
CA GLY A 524 -13.14 26.45 -15.29
C GLY A 524 -13.93 27.18 -14.21
N CYS A 525 -13.98 26.60 -13.01
CA CYS A 525 -14.58 27.27 -11.86
C CYS A 525 -13.85 28.59 -11.54
N PRO A 526 -14.58 29.70 -11.30
CA PRO A 526 -13.97 30.96 -10.89
C PRO A 526 -13.28 30.83 -9.52
N THR A 527 -12.39 31.78 -9.23
CA THR A 527 -11.73 31.89 -7.92
C THR A 527 -12.29 33.10 -7.17
N GLY A 528 -12.56 32.94 -5.88
CA GLY A 528 -13.12 34.01 -5.05
C GLY A 528 -13.94 33.46 -3.90
N LYS A 529 -15.01 34.18 -3.55
CA LYS A 529 -16.04 33.69 -2.63
C LYS A 529 -17.39 33.60 -3.35
N SER A 530 -18.17 32.58 -3.03
CA SER A 530 -19.50 32.34 -3.60
C SER A 530 -20.35 31.58 -2.61
N ASP A 531 -21.66 31.66 -2.75
CA ASP A 531 -22.55 30.66 -2.17
C ASP A 531 -22.37 29.35 -2.93
N VAL A 532 -22.38 28.25 -2.18
CA VAL A 532 -22.11 26.91 -2.71
C VAL A 532 -23.22 25.98 -2.27
N ILE A 533 -23.84 25.28 -3.23
CA ILE A 533 -24.68 24.11 -2.96
C ILE A 533 -23.82 22.88 -3.23
N LEU A 534 -23.65 22.03 -2.22
CA LEU A 534 -23.00 20.74 -2.39
C LEU A 534 -24.05 19.66 -2.62
N SER A 535 -23.81 18.77 -3.58
CA SER A 535 -24.60 17.56 -3.78
C SER A 535 -24.53 16.62 -2.57
N ALA A 536 -25.51 15.73 -2.42
CA ALA A 536 -25.62 14.84 -1.26
C ALA A 536 -24.36 13.98 -1.03
N ASP A 537 -23.77 13.44 -2.09
CA ASP A 537 -22.57 12.62 -2.02
C ASP A 537 -21.34 13.43 -1.60
N GLN A 538 -21.21 14.67 -2.07
CA GLN A 538 -20.14 15.57 -1.65
C GLN A 538 -20.32 16.02 -0.19
N VAL A 539 -21.54 16.30 0.25
CA VAL A 539 -21.84 16.55 1.67
C VAL A 539 -21.51 15.32 2.51
N GLY A 540 -21.83 14.12 2.03
CA GLY A 540 -21.46 12.86 2.69
C GLY A 540 -19.95 12.75 2.93
N LEU A 541 -19.13 13.05 1.92
CA LEU A 541 -17.67 13.09 2.07
C LEU A 541 -17.20 14.23 2.98
N GLN A 542 -17.80 15.42 2.89
CA GLN A 542 -17.51 16.53 3.79
C GLN A 542 -17.75 16.13 5.26
N VAL A 543 -18.85 15.42 5.54
CA VAL A 543 -19.16 14.87 6.87
C VAL A 543 -18.09 13.85 7.27
N HIS A 544 -17.70 12.92 6.40
CA HIS A 544 -16.65 11.93 6.68
C HIS A 544 -15.36 12.60 7.19
N GLU A 545 -14.86 13.56 6.43
CA GLU A 545 -13.52 14.10 6.61
C GLU A 545 -13.46 15.16 7.72
N SER A 546 -14.50 15.98 7.85
CA SER A 546 -14.52 17.14 8.76
C SER A 546 -15.32 16.91 10.04
N CYS A 547 -16.31 16.01 10.04
CA CYS A 547 -17.08 15.65 11.25
C CYS A 547 -16.65 14.29 11.80
N GLY A 548 -16.63 13.27 10.95
CA GLY A 548 -16.47 11.87 11.35
C GLY A 548 -15.09 11.55 11.93
N HIS A 549 -14.01 11.92 11.24
CA HIS A 549 -12.67 11.73 11.78
C HIS A 549 -12.39 12.51 13.07
N PRO A 550 -12.77 13.80 13.18
CA PRO A 550 -12.49 14.59 14.38
C PRO A 550 -13.17 14.10 15.66
N ILE A 551 -14.31 13.42 15.55
CA ILE A 551 -15.05 12.92 16.70
C ILE A 551 -14.58 11.53 17.16
N GLU A 552 -13.58 10.92 16.52
CA GLU A 552 -12.96 9.68 17.02
C GLU A 552 -12.09 9.97 18.25
N LEU A 553 -12.54 9.52 19.43
CA LEU A 553 -11.96 9.95 20.72
C LEU A 553 -10.50 9.51 20.90
N ASP A 554 -10.06 8.42 20.29
CA ASP A 554 -8.65 8.01 20.32
C ASP A 554 -7.72 9.00 19.58
N ARG A 555 -8.20 9.68 18.54
CA ARG A 555 -7.47 10.79 17.87
C ARG A 555 -7.39 12.03 18.74
N VAL A 556 -8.47 12.32 19.46
CA VAL A 556 -8.58 13.45 20.39
C VAL A 556 -7.61 13.26 21.57
N LEU A 557 -7.53 12.04 22.09
CA LEU A 557 -6.62 11.65 23.17
C LEU A 557 -5.18 11.43 22.70
N GLY A 558 -4.93 11.47 21.38
CA GLY A 558 -3.60 11.33 20.78
C GLY A 558 -3.07 9.89 20.72
N TYR A 559 -3.93 8.89 20.89
CA TYR A 559 -3.59 7.47 20.79
C TYR A 559 -3.41 7.03 19.32
N GLU A 560 -4.03 7.74 18.39
CA GLU A 560 -3.90 7.51 16.94
C GLU A 560 -3.67 8.83 16.20
N ALA A 561 -2.80 8.78 15.19
CA ALA A 561 -2.52 9.91 14.28
C ALA A 561 -2.23 9.46 12.83
N ASN A 562 -2.10 8.17 12.57
CA ASN A 562 -1.80 7.65 11.24
C ASN A 562 -2.96 7.87 10.26
N PHE A 563 -2.61 8.11 9.00
CA PHE A 563 -3.51 8.47 7.91
C PHE A 563 -4.21 9.81 8.15
N ALA A 564 -5.32 9.79 8.88
CA ALA A 564 -6.19 10.93 9.05
C ALA A 564 -5.71 11.97 10.09
N GLY A 565 -4.53 11.81 10.70
CA GLY A 565 -4.06 12.75 11.71
C GLY A 565 -4.82 12.65 13.03
N ARG A 566 -4.76 13.73 13.81
CA ARG A 566 -5.41 13.92 15.11
C ARG A 566 -6.71 14.72 14.96
N SER A 567 -7.22 15.27 16.06
CA SER A 567 -8.43 16.07 16.09
C SER A 567 -8.19 17.46 16.69
N PHE A 568 -8.97 18.45 16.22
CA PHE A 568 -9.09 19.75 16.84
C PHE A 568 -10.14 19.81 17.96
N LEU A 569 -11.04 18.80 18.04
CA LEU A 569 -12.13 18.74 19.02
C LEU A 569 -11.63 18.25 20.37
N THR A 570 -11.13 19.15 21.20
CA THR A 570 -10.59 18.79 22.52
C THR A 570 -11.69 18.58 23.57
N PRO A 571 -11.48 17.75 24.61
CA PRO A 571 -12.53 17.45 25.59
C PRO A 571 -13.11 18.68 26.30
N ASP A 572 -12.33 19.76 26.47
CA ASP A 572 -12.80 21.01 27.08
C ASP A 572 -13.82 21.80 26.23
N GLN A 573 -13.89 21.49 24.93
CA GLN A 573 -14.84 22.03 23.95
C GLN A 573 -16.17 21.27 23.93
N LEU A 574 -16.23 20.06 24.51
CA LEU A 574 -17.43 19.24 24.56
C LEU A 574 -18.55 20.01 25.27
N GLY A 575 -19.70 20.15 24.60
CA GLY A 575 -20.84 20.91 25.10
C GLY A 575 -20.62 22.43 25.12
N LYS A 576 -19.57 22.96 24.49
CA LYS A 576 -19.28 24.41 24.43
C LYS A 576 -19.04 24.93 23.01
N LEU A 577 -18.38 24.16 22.15
CA LEU A 577 -18.07 24.60 20.79
C LEU A 577 -19.33 24.68 19.92
N GLN A 578 -19.53 25.83 19.28
CA GLN A 578 -20.44 25.99 18.15
C GLN A 578 -19.75 25.42 16.91
N TYR A 579 -20.02 24.16 16.64
CA TYR A 579 -19.42 23.40 15.54
C TYR A 579 -20.00 23.82 14.18
N GLY A 580 -21.32 24.07 14.10
CA GLY A 580 -22.00 24.49 12.89
C GLY A 580 -23.20 25.39 13.19
N SER A 581 -24.00 25.73 12.18
CA SER A 581 -25.23 26.51 12.39
C SER A 581 -26.33 25.69 13.09
N GLU A 582 -27.45 26.31 13.42
CA GLU A 582 -28.59 25.61 14.01
C GLU A 582 -29.20 24.53 13.10
N HIS A 583 -28.96 24.60 11.80
CA HIS A 583 -29.40 23.61 10.80
C HIS A 583 -28.52 22.35 10.78
N VAL A 584 -27.38 22.36 11.47
CA VAL A 584 -26.40 21.27 11.43
C VAL A 584 -26.59 20.35 12.63
N SER A 585 -27.19 19.18 12.39
CA SER A 585 -27.20 18.07 13.35
C SER A 585 -26.49 16.86 12.76
N ILE A 586 -25.40 16.43 13.40
CA ILE A 586 -24.59 15.28 12.98
C ILE A 586 -24.86 14.11 13.94
N VAL A 587 -25.42 13.04 13.40
CA VAL A 587 -25.75 11.82 14.13
C VAL A 587 -24.71 10.73 13.86
N MET A 588 -24.36 9.97 14.90
CA MET A 588 -23.63 8.72 14.86
C MET A 588 -24.65 7.59 15.11
N ASP A 589 -24.98 6.81 14.09
CA ASP A 589 -26.05 5.81 14.19
C ASP A 589 -25.67 4.50 13.51
N ALA A 590 -25.36 3.48 14.30
CA ALA A 590 -25.06 2.14 13.80
C ALA A 590 -26.30 1.25 13.65
N THR A 591 -27.49 1.74 14.03
CA THR A 591 -28.69 0.91 14.09
C THR A 591 -29.26 0.65 12.69
N LEU A 592 -29.93 -0.48 12.54
CA LEU A 592 -30.61 -0.81 11.29
C LEU A 592 -31.72 0.19 10.92
N ALA A 593 -32.31 0.87 11.91
CA ALA A 593 -33.35 1.89 11.70
C ALA A 593 -32.81 3.13 10.96
N HIS A 594 -31.51 3.41 11.06
CA HIS A 594 -30.87 4.49 10.31
C HIS A 594 -30.69 4.17 8.83
N GLY A 595 -30.55 2.89 8.50
CA GLY A 595 -30.51 2.40 7.12
C GLY A 595 -29.34 1.48 6.82
N HIS A 596 -29.11 1.28 5.52
CA HIS A 596 -28.22 0.26 4.96
C HIS A 596 -26.76 0.72 4.80
N GLY A 597 -26.29 1.74 5.52
CA GLY A 597 -24.90 2.18 5.43
C GLY A 597 -23.92 1.08 5.88
N LEU A 598 -22.68 1.11 5.37
CA LEU A 598 -21.67 0.08 5.74
C LEU A 598 -21.25 0.14 7.23
N GLY A 599 -21.63 1.21 7.94
CA GLY A 599 -21.45 1.37 9.38
C GLY A 599 -22.59 0.79 10.22
N THR A 600 -23.58 0.13 9.61
CA THR A 600 -24.70 -0.53 10.29
C THR A 600 -24.31 -1.93 10.77
N PHE A 601 -24.65 -2.27 12.01
CA PHE A 601 -24.44 -3.60 12.61
C PHE A 601 -25.34 -3.76 13.84
N ALA A 602 -25.40 -4.96 14.44
CA ALA A 602 -26.09 -5.16 15.72
C ALA A 602 -25.17 -4.91 16.92
N TYR A 603 -23.90 -5.33 16.81
CA TYR A 603 -22.89 -5.16 17.85
C TYR A 603 -21.54 -4.77 17.27
N ASP A 604 -20.80 -3.91 17.98
CA ASP A 604 -19.41 -3.60 17.64
C ASP A 604 -18.46 -4.76 18.01
N ASP A 605 -17.17 -4.61 17.72
CA ASP A 605 -16.16 -5.65 17.97
C ASP A 605 -15.68 -5.71 19.44
N GLU A 606 -16.36 -5.03 20.38
CA GLU A 606 -16.29 -5.24 21.84
C GLU A 606 -17.58 -5.84 22.43
N GLY A 607 -18.56 -6.17 21.58
CA GLY A 607 -19.86 -6.68 22.00
C GLY A 607 -20.81 -5.60 22.52
N VAL A 608 -20.56 -4.32 22.21
CA VAL A 608 -21.45 -3.21 22.58
C VAL A 608 -22.54 -3.09 21.53
N GLN A 609 -23.80 -3.08 21.96
CA GLN A 609 -24.94 -2.97 21.06
C GLN A 609 -24.89 -1.64 20.27
N ALA A 610 -25.30 -1.70 19.00
CA ALA A 610 -25.45 -0.56 18.12
C ALA A 610 -26.39 0.48 18.72
N GLN A 611 -26.04 1.75 18.56
CA GLN A 611 -26.71 2.88 19.19
C GLN A 611 -26.79 4.07 18.25
N ARG A 612 -27.74 4.96 18.57
CA ARG A 612 -27.88 6.28 17.98
C ARG A 612 -27.48 7.34 18.99
N LYS A 613 -26.55 8.23 18.62
CA LYS A 613 -26.08 9.36 19.44
C LYS A 613 -25.80 10.59 18.56
N TYR A 614 -25.88 11.78 19.14
CA TYR A 614 -25.45 13.00 18.45
C TYR A 614 -23.98 13.27 18.69
N ALA A 615 -23.26 13.64 17.64
CA ALA A 615 -21.95 14.26 17.72
C ALA A 615 -22.08 15.79 17.73
N VAL A 616 -23.00 16.30 16.91
CA VAL A 616 -23.40 17.71 16.86
C VAL A 616 -24.92 17.76 16.89
N LYS A 617 -25.51 18.61 17.73
CA LYS A 617 -26.96 18.82 17.78
C LYS A 617 -27.27 20.30 17.69
N ASN A 618 -28.02 20.70 16.66
CA ASN A 618 -28.35 22.08 16.35
C ASN A 618 -27.12 23.00 16.41
N GLY A 619 -26.05 22.56 15.74
CA GLY A 619 -24.77 23.26 15.63
C GLY A 619 -23.83 23.09 16.81
N LYS A 620 -24.29 22.54 17.95
CA LYS A 620 -23.46 22.41 19.15
C LYS A 620 -22.75 21.06 19.21
N PHE A 621 -21.44 21.06 19.49
CA PHE A 621 -20.66 19.84 19.68
C PHE A 621 -21.03 19.15 21.00
N VAL A 622 -21.47 17.89 20.96
CA VAL A 622 -22.07 17.18 22.10
C VAL A 622 -21.64 15.73 22.30
N GLY A 623 -20.84 15.13 21.40
CA GLY A 623 -20.45 13.72 21.59
C GLY A 623 -19.31 13.23 20.71
N TYR A 624 -18.67 12.15 21.15
CA TYR A 624 -17.57 11.48 20.47
C TYR A 624 -17.93 10.03 20.11
N LEU A 625 -17.25 9.46 19.12
CA LEU A 625 -17.15 8.02 18.91
C LEU A 625 -16.17 7.45 19.94
N MET A 626 -16.61 6.49 20.76
CA MET A 626 -15.86 6.03 21.93
C MET A 626 -15.83 4.50 22.06
N SER A 627 -14.85 4.01 22.82
CA SER A 627 -14.73 2.61 23.22
C SER A 627 -15.17 2.42 24.66
N ARG A 628 -15.27 1.16 25.11
CA ARG A 628 -15.40 0.89 26.54
C ARG A 628 -14.20 1.44 27.34
N GLY A 629 -13.03 1.51 26.71
CA GLY A 629 -11.80 2.00 27.32
C GLY A 629 -11.65 3.52 27.40
N THR A 630 -12.36 4.27 26.56
CA THR A 630 -12.26 5.74 26.50
C THR A 630 -13.49 6.48 27.02
N ALA A 631 -14.65 5.83 27.14
CA ALA A 631 -15.91 6.47 27.55
C ALA A 631 -15.80 7.32 28.83
N SER A 632 -15.22 6.78 29.91
CA SER A 632 -15.14 7.52 31.18
C SER A 632 -14.22 8.75 31.12
N GLN A 633 -13.31 8.83 30.15
CA GLN A 633 -12.41 9.98 29.98
C GLN A 633 -13.17 11.24 29.54
N VAL A 634 -14.38 11.07 29.01
CA VAL A 634 -15.30 12.16 28.64
C VAL A 634 -16.56 12.15 29.52
N GLY A 635 -16.52 11.48 30.67
CA GLY A 635 -17.62 11.45 31.64
C GLY A 635 -18.75 10.47 31.30
N GLU A 636 -18.59 9.65 30.26
CA GLU A 636 -19.61 8.67 29.85
C GLU A 636 -19.47 7.36 30.63
N THR A 637 -20.61 6.78 31.04
CA THR A 637 -20.64 5.54 31.82
C THR A 637 -20.75 4.29 30.94
N ARG A 638 -20.94 4.45 29.63
CA ARG A 638 -21.09 3.36 28.65
C ARG A 638 -20.46 3.76 27.30
N SER A 639 -19.90 2.80 26.58
CA SER A 639 -19.50 2.95 25.18
C SER A 639 -20.73 3.20 24.26
N ASN A 640 -20.53 3.90 23.16
CA ASN A 640 -21.53 4.07 22.10
C ASN A 640 -21.34 3.11 20.91
N GLY A 641 -20.56 2.04 21.09
CA GLY A 641 -20.46 0.96 20.10
C GLY A 641 -19.61 1.32 18.89
N CYS A 642 -18.45 1.94 19.10
CA CYS A 642 -17.61 2.43 17.99
C CYS A 642 -16.27 1.70 17.89
N MET A 643 -16.05 0.59 18.59
CA MET A 643 -14.82 -0.19 18.45
C MET A 643 -14.99 -1.25 17.37
N ARG A 644 -14.27 -1.07 16.27
CA ARG A 644 -14.40 -1.92 15.07
C ARG A 644 -13.04 -2.37 14.56
N ALA A 645 -13.01 -3.56 13.97
CA ALA A 645 -11.86 -4.17 13.32
C ALA A 645 -12.21 -4.63 11.91
N ASP A 646 -11.30 -4.34 10.97
CA ASP A 646 -11.40 -4.73 9.56
C ASP A 646 -11.55 -6.25 9.42
N THR A 647 -10.69 -6.98 10.13
CA THR A 647 -10.67 -8.45 10.18
C THR A 647 -10.56 -8.91 11.64
N TYR A 648 -9.86 -10.02 11.89
CA TYR A 648 -9.51 -10.50 13.21
C TYR A 648 -8.37 -9.69 13.90
N LYS A 649 -7.93 -8.57 13.32
CA LYS A 649 -6.95 -7.61 13.88
C LYS A 649 -7.44 -6.89 15.15
N LEU A 650 -6.57 -6.13 15.83
CA LEU A 650 -6.95 -5.36 17.01
C LEU A 650 -8.09 -4.36 16.67
N PRO A 651 -9.25 -4.39 17.36
CA PRO A 651 -10.28 -3.37 17.17
C PRO A 651 -9.79 -2.02 17.67
N ILE A 652 -10.18 -0.96 16.98
CA ILE A 652 -9.86 0.43 17.28
C ILE A 652 -11.13 1.28 17.15
N ILE A 653 -11.15 2.50 17.69
CA ILE A 653 -12.34 3.36 17.55
C ILE A 653 -12.49 3.68 16.07
N ARG A 654 -13.68 3.54 15.50
CA ARG A 654 -13.99 3.81 14.10
C ARG A 654 -15.35 4.49 14.00
N MET A 655 -15.53 5.26 12.94
CA MET A 655 -16.86 5.73 12.52
C MET A 655 -17.82 4.55 12.31
N THR A 656 -19.09 4.81 12.56
CA THR A 656 -20.25 3.97 12.21
C THR A 656 -20.92 4.56 10.97
N ASN A 657 -22.22 4.88 11.01
CA ASN A 657 -22.80 5.83 10.07
C ASN A 657 -22.80 7.22 10.72
N VAL A 658 -21.98 8.14 10.22
CA VAL A 658 -21.91 9.53 10.68
C VAL A 658 -22.59 10.40 9.65
N SER A 659 -23.75 10.94 9.98
CA SER A 659 -24.68 11.52 9.00
C SER A 659 -25.11 12.93 9.40
N LEU A 660 -25.25 13.81 8.41
CA LEU A 660 -26.03 15.03 8.55
C LEU A 660 -27.51 14.67 8.49
N GLU A 661 -28.29 15.09 9.50
CA GLU A 661 -29.75 14.92 9.46
C GLU A 661 -30.36 15.73 8.32
N PRO A 662 -31.44 15.24 7.68
CA PRO A 662 -32.16 16.02 6.68
C PRO A 662 -32.75 17.29 7.31
N GLY A 663 -32.83 18.35 6.52
CA GLY A 663 -33.54 19.57 6.89
C GLY A 663 -34.95 19.60 6.33
N ASP A 664 -35.46 20.80 6.08
CA ASP A 664 -36.85 21.02 5.63
C ASP A 664 -36.95 21.52 4.18
N TRP A 665 -35.84 21.99 3.59
CA TRP A 665 -35.85 22.59 2.25
C TRP A 665 -36.12 21.54 1.17
N ASP A 666 -36.99 21.83 0.21
CA ASP A 666 -37.00 21.06 -1.03
C ASP A 666 -35.76 21.42 -1.88
N TYR A 667 -35.26 20.46 -2.67
CA TYR A 667 -34.02 20.66 -3.42
C TYR A 667 -34.18 21.71 -4.52
N ASP A 668 -35.35 21.71 -5.18
CA ASP A 668 -35.62 22.69 -6.24
C ASP A 668 -35.81 24.08 -5.63
N GLU A 669 -36.51 24.19 -4.50
CA GLU A 669 -36.65 25.42 -3.71
C GLU A 669 -35.29 25.98 -3.25
N LEU A 670 -34.36 25.11 -2.86
CA LEU A 670 -33.00 25.50 -2.46
C LEU A 670 -32.22 26.16 -3.61
N ILE A 671 -32.39 25.65 -4.84
CA ILE A 671 -31.78 26.23 -6.04
C ILE A 671 -32.47 27.56 -6.38
N GLU A 672 -33.80 27.60 -6.40
CA GLU A 672 -34.60 28.78 -6.70
C GLU A 672 -34.31 29.96 -5.75
N ASP A 673 -34.12 29.67 -4.46
CA ASP A 673 -33.77 30.67 -3.44
C ASP A 673 -32.31 31.15 -3.53
N THR A 674 -31.48 30.56 -4.40
CA THR A 674 -30.07 30.94 -4.56
C THR A 674 -29.89 31.90 -5.75
N PRO A 675 -29.72 33.22 -5.53
CA PRO A 675 -29.70 34.18 -6.64
C PRO A 675 -28.42 34.11 -7.47
N ASP A 676 -27.29 33.81 -6.83
CA ASP A 676 -25.99 33.64 -7.46
C ASP A 676 -25.18 32.63 -6.64
N GLY A 677 -24.61 31.63 -7.30
CA GLY A 677 -23.88 30.58 -6.60
C GLY A 677 -23.30 29.52 -7.52
N ILE A 678 -22.76 28.48 -6.92
CA ILE A 678 -22.23 27.32 -7.62
C ILE A 678 -22.77 26.05 -6.98
N LEU A 679 -23.38 25.19 -7.79
CA LEU A 679 -23.62 23.81 -7.41
C LEU A 679 -22.37 22.99 -7.70
N MET A 680 -21.87 22.23 -6.74
CA MET A 680 -20.72 21.33 -6.91
C MET A 680 -21.12 19.90 -6.64
N ASP A 681 -20.72 19.00 -7.54
CA ASP A 681 -21.17 17.61 -7.55
C ASP A 681 -20.02 16.63 -7.78
N THR A 682 -20.03 15.59 -6.94
CA THR A 682 -19.13 14.44 -6.96
C THR A 682 -17.69 14.78 -6.67
N ASN A 683 -17.11 14.15 -5.66
CA ASN A 683 -15.71 14.38 -5.31
C ASN A 683 -14.73 13.93 -6.42
N TYR A 684 -13.83 14.82 -6.81
CA TYR A 684 -12.66 14.51 -7.62
C TYR A 684 -11.44 14.18 -6.76
N GLY A 685 -11.22 14.93 -5.68
CA GLY A 685 -10.09 14.77 -4.78
C GLY A 685 -10.04 15.84 -3.69
N TRP A 686 -9.30 15.60 -2.61
CA TRP A 686 -9.26 16.50 -1.46
C TRP A 686 -7.91 16.50 -0.76
N SER A 687 -7.69 17.51 0.08
CA SER A 687 -6.57 17.58 1.02
C SER A 687 -7.05 18.22 2.31
N ILE A 688 -6.55 17.72 3.43
CA ILE A 688 -6.97 18.13 4.77
C ILE A 688 -5.78 18.09 5.71
N ASP A 689 -5.74 19.02 6.67
CA ASP A 689 -4.61 19.11 7.60
C ASP A 689 -4.64 18.02 8.69
N GLN A 690 -3.53 17.89 9.42
CA GLN A 690 -3.36 16.87 10.46
C GLN A 690 -4.29 17.02 11.66
N LYS A 691 -4.98 18.16 11.80
CA LYS A 691 -5.96 18.38 12.88
C LYS A 691 -7.40 18.32 12.38
N ARG A 692 -7.61 18.16 11.07
CA ARG A 692 -8.91 18.27 10.39
C ARG A 692 -9.60 19.62 10.58
N TYR A 693 -8.79 20.66 10.84
CA TYR A 693 -9.26 22.02 11.05
C TYR A 693 -9.38 22.79 9.73
N ASN A 694 -8.48 22.53 8.78
CA ASN A 694 -8.46 23.15 7.46
C ASN A 694 -8.63 22.09 6.37
N PHE A 695 -9.44 22.38 5.36
CA PHE A 695 -9.67 21.46 4.24
C PHE A 695 -9.71 22.18 2.89
N GLN A 696 -9.50 21.41 1.83
CA GLN A 696 -9.82 21.76 0.45
C GLN A 696 -10.37 20.52 -0.29
N PHE A 697 -11.44 20.70 -1.06
CA PHE A 697 -12.05 19.68 -1.91
C PHE A 697 -12.13 20.18 -3.35
N ASN A 698 -12.07 19.24 -4.28
CA ASN A 698 -12.36 19.44 -5.70
C ASN A 698 -13.45 18.47 -6.10
N CYS A 699 -14.40 18.93 -6.90
CA CYS A 699 -15.47 18.13 -7.46
C CYS A 699 -15.26 17.89 -8.95
N GLU A 700 -15.88 16.84 -9.48
CA GLU A 700 -15.75 16.44 -10.88
C GLU A 700 -16.49 17.41 -11.79
N LYS A 701 -17.68 17.85 -11.37
CA LYS A 701 -18.52 18.81 -12.09
C LYS A 701 -19.15 19.84 -11.16
N GLY A 702 -19.65 20.90 -11.76
CA GLY A 702 -20.58 21.82 -11.11
C GLY A 702 -21.41 22.58 -12.13
N TYR A 703 -22.27 23.46 -11.62
CA TYR A 703 -23.11 24.35 -12.43
C TYR A 703 -23.13 25.75 -11.81
N ARG A 704 -23.11 26.79 -12.64
CA ARG A 704 -23.43 28.15 -12.19
C ARG A 704 -24.90 28.22 -11.81
N ILE A 705 -25.22 28.89 -10.72
CA ILE A 705 -26.59 29.25 -10.36
C ILE A 705 -26.72 30.75 -10.61
N LYS A 706 -27.73 31.16 -11.39
CA LYS A 706 -28.05 32.57 -11.63
C LYS A 706 -29.56 32.76 -11.60
N ASN A 707 -30.03 33.74 -10.84
CA ASN A 707 -31.44 34.06 -10.64
C ASN A 707 -32.28 32.83 -10.26
N GLY A 708 -31.77 31.98 -9.37
CA GLY A 708 -32.50 30.80 -8.92
C GLY A 708 -32.57 29.66 -9.93
N SER A 709 -31.67 29.61 -10.92
CA SER A 709 -31.70 28.57 -11.96
C SER A 709 -30.31 28.03 -12.27
N LEU A 710 -30.22 26.73 -12.52
CA LEU A 710 -29.00 26.08 -12.99
C LEU A 710 -28.69 26.54 -14.42
N GLY A 711 -27.50 27.11 -14.60
CA GLY A 711 -26.97 27.56 -15.87
C GLY A 711 -25.87 26.63 -16.38
N GLU A 712 -24.78 27.23 -16.84
CA GLU A 712 -23.68 26.54 -17.50
C GLU A 712 -22.95 25.56 -16.58
N MET A 713 -22.56 24.41 -17.14
CA MET A 713 -21.68 23.46 -16.50
C MET A 713 -20.27 24.05 -16.35
N ILE A 714 -19.65 23.82 -15.20
CA ILE A 714 -18.28 24.21 -14.90
C ILE A 714 -17.42 22.97 -14.59
N ARG A 715 -16.15 23.01 -15.03
CA ARG A 715 -15.19 21.93 -14.77
C ARG A 715 -14.35 22.19 -13.52
N GLY A 716 -14.04 21.11 -12.81
CA GLY A 716 -13.14 21.08 -11.66
C GLY A 716 -13.41 22.15 -10.59
N PRO A 717 -14.67 22.36 -10.14
CA PRO A 717 -14.92 23.31 -9.05
C PRO A 717 -14.36 22.80 -7.74
N GLY A 718 -13.64 23.66 -7.04
CA GLY A 718 -13.05 23.40 -5.74
C GLY A 718 -13.51 24.41 -4.71
N TYR A 719 -13.52 23.98 -3.45
CA TYR A 719 -13.86 24.81 -2.31
C TYR A 719 -12.96 24.47 -1.12
N SER A 720 -12.75 25.45 -0.24
CA SER A 720 -11.88 25.30 0.93
C SER A 720 -12.41 26.10 2.11
N GLY A 721 -12.00 25.72 3.31
CA GLY A 721 -12.44 26.40 4.51
C GLY A 721 -11.82 25.87 5.79
N ILE A 722 -12.20 26.53 6.87
CA ILE A 722 -11.97 26.10 8.24
C ILE A 722 -13.23 25.37 8.70
N THR A 723 -13.08 24.17 9.26
CA THR A 723 -14.20 23.25 9.54
C THR A 723 -15.36 23.91 10.31
N PRO A 724 -15.16 24.52 11.50
CA PRO A 724 -16.26 25.19 12.18
C PRO A 724 -16.87 26.36 11.40
N GLU A 725 -16.06 27.17 10.73
CA GLU A 725 -16.55 28.33 9.96
C GLU A 725 -17.43 27.88 8.78
N PHE A 726 -17.02 26.82 8.09
CA PHE A 726 -17.76 26.22 6.99
C PHE A 726 -19.13 25.68 7.44
N TRP A 727 -19.16 24.90 8.53
CA TRP A 727 -20.43 24.37 9.04
C TRP A 727 -21.32 25.45 9.67
N ASN A 728 -20.75 26.54 10.21
CA ASN A 728 -21.51 27.72 10.65
C ASN A 728 -22.12 28.49 9.46
N ALA A 729 -21.52 28.39 8.28
CA ALA A 729 -22.04 29.00 7.05
C ALA A 729 -23.14 28.16 6.37
N CYS A 730 -23.45 26.97 6.88
CA CYS A 730 -24.56 26.16 6.37
C CYS A 730 -25.90 26.77 6.78
N ASP A 731 -26.66 27.33 5.84
CA ASP A 731 -27.94 27.98 6.13
C ASP A 731 -29.16 27.16 5.71
N ALA A 732 -28.96 26.08 4.96
CA ALA A 732 -30.04 25.21 4.51
C ALA A 732 -29.53 23.79 4.22
N VAL A 733 -30.35 22.81 4.59
CA VAL A 733 -30.17 21.38 4.30
C VAL A 733 -31.45 20.88 3.67
N SER A 734 -31.34 20.15 2.57
CA SER A 734 -32.51 19.60 1.89
C SER A 734 -33.19 18.50 2.72
N ASN A 735 -34.45 18.25 2.41
CA ASN A 735 -35.31 17.35 3.15
C ASN A 735 -35.03 15.86 2.87
N GLN A 736 -35.79 15.00 3.57
CA GLN A 736 -35.65 13.55 3.54
C GLN A 736 -35.78 12.94 2.13
N LYS A 737 -36.46 13.60 1.18
CA LYS A 737 -36.60 13.10 -0.20
C LYS A 737 -35.27 13.07 -0.94
N SER A 738 -34.41 14.03 -0.65
CA SER A 738 -33.08 14.19 -1.26
C SER A 738 -31.95 13.64 -0.39
N TRP A 739 -32.29 13.04 0.75
CA TRP A 739 -31.33 12.47 1.68
C TRP A 739 -30.97 11.05 1.27
N VAL A 740 -29.67 10.77 1.21
CA VAL A 740 -29.12 9.47 0.80
C VAL A 740 -28.08 9.03 1.82
N LEU A 741 -28.12 7.76 2.21
CA LEU A 741 -27.11 7.13 3.05
C LEU A 741 -26.00 6.54 2.17
N TRP A 742 -24.89 7.25 2.05
CA TRP A 742 -23.76 6.84 1.22
C TRP A 742 -22.82 5.90 1.94
N GLY A 743 -22.49 4.74 1.37
CA GLY A 743 -21.46 3.85 1.90
C GLY A 743 -20.06 4.25 1.44
N THR A 744 -19.12 4.33 2.37
CA THR A 744 -17.69 4.55 2.11
C THR A 744 -16.91 3.30 2.48
N PRO A 745 -16.41 2.51 1.51
CA PRO A 745 -15.84 1.19 1.76
C PRO A 745 -14.40 1.22 2.27
N ASN A 746 -13.72 2.36 2.18
CA ASN A 746 -12.27 2.44 2.22
C ASN A 746 -11.69 3.41 3.28
N CYS A 747 -12.39 3.64 4.39
CA CYS A 747 -11.87 4.46 5.48
C CYS A 747 -10.61 3.79 6.08
N GLY A 748 -9.46 4.46 6.09
CA GLY A 748 -8.18 3.90 6.58
C GLY A 748 -7.78 4.38 7.98
N LYS A 749 -7.30 3.48 8.85
CA LYS A 749 -6.77 3.80 10.19
C LYS A 749 -5.83 2.69 10.70
N GLY A 750 -4.98 2.99 11.68
CA GLY A 750 -4.16 1.98 12.39
C GLY A 750 -2.80 1.72 11.75
N GLN A 751 -1.85 1.25 12.55
CA GLN A 751 -0.62 0.63 12.07
C GLN A 751 -0.39 -0.69 12.82
N PRO A 752 -0.48 -1.86 12.15
CA PRO A 752 -0.72 -2.07 10.71
C PRO A 752 -2.07 -1.54 10.22
N GLN A 753 -2.11 -1.11 8.95
CA GLN A 753 -3.29 -0.51 8.34
C GLN A 753 -4.52 -1.42 8.42
N GLN A 754 -5.66 -0.80 8.74
CA GLN A 754 -7.00 -1.36 8.70
C GLN A 754 -7.90 -0.48 7.84
N VAL A 755 -8.75 -1.13 7.04
CA VAL A 755 -9.77 -0.48 6.22
C VAL A 755 -11.15 -0.76 6.82
N MET A 756 -12.11 0.15 6.73
CA MET A 756 -13.46 -0.10 7.25
C MET A 756 -14.52 0.55 6.39
N GLY A 757 -15.63 -0.15 6.24
CA GLY A 757 -16.87 0.40 5.70
C GLY A 757 -17.57 1.32 6.71
N THR A 758 -17.86 2.55 6.30
CA THR A 758 -18.64 3.54 7.06
C THR A 758 -19.83 4.03 6.23
N GLY A 759 -20.78 4.73 6.85
CA GLY A 759 -21.89 5.35 6.14
C GLY A 759 -22.00 6.85 6.43
N HIS A 760 -22.46 7.62 5.45
CA HIS A 760 -22.66 9.06 5.58
C HIS A 760 -23.98 9.46 4.94
N GLY A 761 -24.99 9.59 5.79
CA GLY A 761 -26.28 10.16 5.43
C GLY A 761 -26.13 11.66 5.20
N ALA A 762 -26.60 12.13 4.05
CA ALA A 762 -26.51 13.53 3.68
C ALA A 762 -27.56 13.89 2.63
N ALA A 763 -27.90 15.17 2.59
CA ALA A 763 -28.74 15.77 1.58
C ALA A 763 -28.05 17.01 1.02
N PRO A 764 -28.43 17.50 -0.19
CA PRO A 764 -27.85 18.71 -0.73
C PRO A 764 -27.99 19.87 0.25
N SER A 765 -26.91 20.61 0.44
CA SER A 765 -26.82 21.63 1.49
C SER A 765 -26.17 22.89 0.94
N ARG A 766 -26.68 24.06 1.37
CA ARG A 766 -26.16 25.37 0.96
C ARG A 766 -25.27 25.96 2.03
N PHE A 767 -24.15 26.52 1.58
CA PHE A 767 -23.14 27.16 2.40
C PHE A 767 -22.85 28.55 1.85
N ARG A 768 -22.90 29.56 2.72
CA ARG A 768 -22.77 30.97 2.32
C ARG A 768 -21.32 31.44 2.29
N ASN A 769 -20.98 32.26 1.30
CA ASN A 769 -19.71 32.99 1.24
C ASN A 769 -18.44 32.10 1.37
N ILE A 770 -18.46 30.94 0.72
CA ILE A 770 -17.39 29.95 0.75
C ILE A 770 -16.29 30.29 -0.24
N ARG A 771 -15.04 30.04 0.14
CA ARG A 771 -13.89 30.22 -0.76
C ARG A 771 -13.92 29.14 -1.84
N ILE A 772 -14.02 29.58 -3.10
CA ILE A 772 -14.02 28.73 -4.28
C ILE A 772 -12.75 28.94 -5.12
N PHE A 773 -12.37 27.92 -5.86
CA PHE A 773 -11.25 27.92 -6.81
C PHE A 773 -11.50 26.88 -7.92
N GLY A 774 -10.76 26.97 -9.02
CA GLY A 774 -10.82 25.99 -10.11
C GLY A 774 -9.53 25.18 -10.23
N ALA A 775 -9.65 23.93 -10.66
CA ALA A 775 -8.50 23.16 -11.14
C ALA A 775 -7.92 23.84 -12.39
N SER A 776 -6.63 24.21 -12.33
CA SER A 776 -5.87 24.80 -13.44
C SER A 776 -5.85 23.90 -14.66
#